data_AF-A0A8H6GSM3-F1
#
_entry.id   AF-A0A8H6GSM3-F1
#
_cell.length_a   1.000
_cell.length_b   1.000
_cell.length_c   1.000
_cell.angle_alpha   90.00
_cell.angle_beta   90.00
_cell.angle_gamma   90.00
#
_symmetry.space_group_name_H-M   'P 1'
#
loop_
_entity.id
_entity.type
_entity.pdbx_description
1 polymer ?
#
loop_
_entity_poly.entity_id
_entity_poly.type
_entity_poly.pdbx_seq_one_letter_code
_entity_poly.pdbx_strand_id
1 'polypeptide(L)'
;MGFKDEIHLAHHHTQWAASQPDAVLSPIEGFREIDKGDWNSGHANYIQDPWQSIVIKKEMGRFLEILAAAVDDELQYAIPEYIKPGAGDEVDVYEAMKWIVAQVSSRFTVGLPLCRDKGYLKDSLAFADLFILNSGLLIYTPSLLKPLIGLLVTLPTRYRRWKIQKHIQPLYEERTKRLLNPGLYEKGEEPTDNLQMMMRYAISKHGKQVAPSQISDRLCLANLASFHQTAVAISNVLINIAASDAEFSTIAVIRKEMADVLAESNGVFDKASVFKMIQTDSILRESMRTHGFGNRAMIRKVVAPGGLKTPDGHTLPNGSTMSILSYPVHQDPDIYEHPEKFYPFRFSKVRTGPDGKDANPTLSFVSTSSTYLPFGHGKHACPGRFLVDFEMKMILYHVLNRFDIELLPEHNGVRPEKRLVVTSPEGLKEVLGQNSYDYVKPHLLRAMVGKILGYGLLLSEGDVHKMQRKNLMPAFSFRHIKELYPVFWSKAQELVHGIEKELKEESTSEIDIVDWASRASMDIIGSAGMGHEFKSLADPSIEDTMKMYGSMVKQSRGAKLLTVLQLVLPSIITDYLPFQRNMGVLAASKAARETSQRLINAKKVQMAAKEKLSPDIISTALESGHFTDEGLVDTMMTFLAAGHETSAAALTWTIFLLAKNHDIQNRLREEIRQNVDGLTDDVDAKKLDGLSYLHAVCQESLRLYAPIPFTVRDALKDTQILGTSVPKGTMVILCPWAINRAHELWGPDADDFNPERWMAPGQANSGGSKNNYAFLTFLHGPRGCIGQKFSLAELMALTCALVGRYKFDIDKDYEVRDITDGIVAKPSKGLRVTVEEVQGW
;
A
#
# COMPACT_ATOMS: atom_id res chain seq x y z
N MET A 1 16.59 -12.28 0.96
CA MET A 1 16.60 -10.97 0.25
C MET A 1 16.30 -9.77 1.16
N GLY A 2 16.16 -9.94 2.48
CA GLY A 2 15.74 -8.84 3.36
C GLY A 2 14.23 -8.61 3.39
N PHE A 3 13.45 -9.35 2.59
CA PHE A 3 12.04 -9.62 2.87
C PHE A 3 11.95 -10.43 4.15
N LYS A 4 11.01 -10.03 4.99
CA LYS A 4 10.89 -10.47 6.38
C LYS A 4 9.49 -10.97 6.58
N ASP A 5 9.38 -12.05 7.32
CA ASP A 5 8.08 -12.60 7.71
C ASP A 5 7.43 -11.58 8.65
N GLU A 6 6.43 -10.87 8.12
CA GLU A 6 5.51 -10.07 8.92
C GLU A 6 4.29 -10.93 9.23
N ILE A 7 4.01 -11.09 10.51
CA ILE A 7 2.89 -11.89 10.99
C ILE A 7 1.89 -10.96 11.67
N HIS A 8 0.66 -10.97 11.20
CA HIS A 8 -0.43 -10.22 11.80
C HIS A 8 -1.30 -11.18 12.61
N LEU A 9 -1.37 -10.94 13.92
CA LEU A 9 -2.19 -11.75 14.81
C LEU A 9 -3.56 -11.10 14.99
N ALA A 10 -4.58 -11.95 15.09
CA ALA A 10 -5.91 -11.55 15.51
C ALA A 10 -5.90 -11.00 16.95
N HIS A 11 -6.89 -10.17 17.27
CA HIS A 11 -6.86 -9.32 18.45
C HIS A 11 -6.96 -10.07 19.78
N HIS A 12 -7.54 -11.27 19.81
CA HIS A 12 -7.59 -12.10 21.02
C HIS A 12 -6.20 -12.52 21.51
N HIS A 13 -5.18 -12.48 20.64
CA HIS A 13 -3.78 -12.68 21.01
C HIS A 13 -3.15 -11.49 21.76
N THR A 14 -3.85 -10.35 21.90
CA THR A 14 -3.26 -9.12 22.48
C THR A 14 -2.74 -9.32 23.88
N GLN A 15 -3.52 -9.96 24.74
CA GLN A 15 -3.14 -10.17 26.15
C GLN A 15 -1.95 -11.13 26.26
N TRP A 16 -1.98 -12.21 25.47
CA TRP A 16 -0.87 -13.16 25.38
C TRP A 16 0.43 -12.50 24.87
N ALA A 17 0.35 -11.70 23.81
CA ALA A 17 1.50 -10.98 23.26
C ALA A 17 2.06 -9.96 24.28
N ALA A 18 1.17 -9.29 25.03
CA ALA A 18 1.56 -8.35 26.07
C ALA A 18 2.24 -9.01 27.29
N SER A 19 1.88 -10.26 27.60
CA SER A 19 2.44 -11.01 28.74
C SER A 19 3.79 -11.65 28.42
N GLN A 20 4.21 -11.72 27.15
CA GLN A 20 5.47 -12.36 26.80
C GLN A 20 6.69 -11.63 27.39
N PRO A 21 7.72 -12.37 27.82
CA PRO A 21 9.02 -11.79 28.17
C PRO A 21 9.68 -11.10 26.97
N ASP A 22 10.41 -10.01 27.21
CA ASP A 22 11.09 -9.27 26.13
C ASP A 22 12.21 -10.09 25.47
N ALA A 23 12.76 -11.07 26.20
CA ALA A 23 13.74 -12.03 25.71
C ALA A 23 13.15 -13.09 24.75
N VAL A 24 11.82 -13.15 24.64
CA VAL A 24 11.08 -14.03 23.71
C VAL A 24 10.46 -13.19 22.60
N LEU A 25 9.83 -12.08 22.97
CA LEU A 25 9.07 -11.20 22.09
C LEU A 25 9.47 -9.74 22.34
N SER A 26 10.46 -9.25 21.60
CA SER A 26 11.15 -7.99 21.90
C SER A 26 10.47 -6.78 21.24
N PRO A 27 9.99 -5.79 22.01
CA PRO A 27 9.55 -4.50 21.45
C PRO A 27 10.71 -3.67 20.92
N ILE A 28 11.87 -3.70 21.59
CA ILE A 28 13.04 -2.89 21.23
C ILE A 28 13.53 -3.28 19.83
N GLU A 29 13.68 -4.59 19.58
CA GLU A 29 14.06 -5.07 18.24
C GLU A 29 12.94 -4.84 17.22
N GLY A 30 11.67 -4.87 17.64
CA GLY A 30 10.53 -4.51 16.79
C GLY A 30 10.58 -3.05 16.32
N PHE A 31 10.77 -2.10 17.24
CA PHE A 31 10.91 -0.67 16.91
C PHE A 31 12.16 -0.39 16.10
N ARG A 32 13.30 -0.97 16.50
CA ARG A 32 14.56 -0.87 15.74
C ARG A 32 14.39 -1.35 14.30
N GLU A 33 13.57 -2.37 14.10
CA GLU A 33 13.24 -2.90 12.78
C GLU A 33 12.38 -1.95 11.94
N ILE A 34 11.37 -1.30 12.52
CA ILE A 34 10.46 -0.42 11.75
C ILE A 34 11.05 0.98 11.60
N ASP A 35 11.54 1.57 12.67
CA ASP A 35 12.00 2.95 12.70
C ASP A 35 13.42 3.10 12.15
N LYS A 36 14.11 1.98 11.90
CA LYS A 36 15.50 1.93 11.40
C LYS A 36 16.41 2.90 12.15
N GLY A 37 16.12 3.12 13.43
CA GLY A 37 16.63 4.28 14.10
C GLY A 37 18.14 4.19 14.37
N ASP A 38 18.75 3.00 14.31
CA ASP A 38 20.22 2.83 14.25
C ASP A 38 20.90 3.75 13.22
N TRP A 39 20.20 4.02 12.12
CA TRP A 39 20.69 4.86 11.03
C TRP A 39 20.37 6.34 11.25
N ASN A 40 19.18 6.64 11.78
CA ASN A 40 18.68 8.01 11.90
C ASN A 40 19.11 8.71 13.20
N SER A 41 19.24 7.98 14.31
CA SER A 41 19.51 8.53 15.65
C SER A 41 20.99 8.82 15.91
N GLY A 42 21.89 8.43 15.01
CA GLY A 42 23.34 8.58 15.15
C GLY A 42 24.05 7.43 15.85
N HIS A 43 23.36 6.70 16.74
CA HIS A 43 23.89 5.47 17.33
C HIS A 43 22.76 4.55 17.80
N ALA A 44 22.91 3.24 17.58
CA ALA A 44 21.94 2.22 18.00
C ALA A 44 21.61 2.24 19.52
N ASN A 45 22.51 2.75 20.36
CA ASN A 45 22.37 2.74 21.82
C ASN A 45 21.23 3.66 22.29
N TYR A 46 20.86 4.68 21.51
CA TYR A 46 19.76 5.57 21.89
C TYR A 46 18.39 4.88 21.81
N ILE A 47 18.31 3.73 21.13
CA ILE A 47 17.10 2.91 20.99
C ILE A 47 17.20 1.66 21.86
N GLN A 48 18.36 1.02 21.89
CA GLN A 48 18.59 -0.19 22.69
C GLN A 48 18.60 0.07 24.19
N ASP A 49 19.07 1.26 24.61
CA ASP A 49 19.01 1.75 25.98
C ASP A 49 18.17 3.04 26.02
N PRO A 50 16.83 2.94 25.97
CA PRO A 50 15.94 4.09 25.80
C PRO A 50 15.65 4.80 27.13
N TRP A 51 16.68 5.09 27.93
CA TRP A 51 16.48 5.69 29.24
C TRP A 51 15.81 7.07 29.19
N GLN A 52 15.88 7.80 28.07
CA GLN A 52 15.11 9.05 27.89
C GLN A 52 13.61 8.83 28.09
N SER A 53 13.07 7.70 27.62
CA SER A 53 11.66 7.34 27.78
C SER A 53 11.36 6.81 29.20
N ILE A 54 12.34 6.14 29.83
CA ILE A 54 12.23 5.66 31.22
C ILE A 54 12.14 6.84 32.19
N VAL A 55 12.98 7.87 31.99
CA VAL A 55 12.97 9.10 32.79
C VAL A 55 11.60 9.77 32.72
N ILE A 56 11.04 9.92 31.52
CA ILE A 56 9.67 10.43 31.34
C ILE A 56 8.65 9.57 32.11
N LYS A 57 8.70 8.24 31.95
CA LYS A 57 7.74 7.33 32.59
C LYS A 57 7.77 7.40 34.13
N LYS A 58 8.95 7.52 34.73
CA LYS A 58 9.12 7.55 36.20
C LYS A 58 8.59 8.84 36.81
N GLU A 59 8.73 9.93 36.09
CA GLU A 59 8.54 11.25 36.63
C GLU A 59 7.19 11.87 36.21
N MET A 60 6.55 11.39 35.13
CA MET A 60 5.34 11.94 34.51
C MET A 60 4.32 12.55 35.49
N GLY A 61 3.98 11.85 36.58
CA GLY A 61 2.98 12.31 37.54
C GLY A 61 3.29 13.65 38.21
N ARG A 62 4.58 13.93 38.50
CA ARG A 62 5.06 15.21 39.04
C ARG A 62 5.05 16.32 37.98
N PHE A 63 5.17 15.96 36.71
CA PHE A 63 5.35 16.89 35.60
C PHE A 63 4.04 17.47 35.12
N LEU A 64 2.97 16.67 35.07
CA LEU A 64 1.66 17.13 34.59
C LEU A 64 1.11 18.34 35.36
N GLU A 65 1.36 18.42 36.66
CA GLU A 65 0.90 19.53 37.52
C GLU A 65 1.58 20.87 37.17
N ILE A 66 2.89 20.85 36.95
CA ILE A 66 3.70 22.05 36.67
C ILE A 66 3.58 22.45 35.20
N LEU A 67 3.39 21.46 34.33
CA LEU A 67 3.39 21.66 32.89
C LEU A 67 2.10 22.29 32.38
N ALA A 68 0.95 22.05 33.01
CA ALA A 68 -0.34 22.60 32.57
C ALA A 68 -0.29 24.13 32.44
N ALA A 69 0.23 24.85 33.45
CA ALA A 69 0.37 26.31 33.37
C ALA A 69 1.36 26.76 32.28
N ALA A 70 2.48 26.05 32.10
CA ALA A 70 3.48 26.39 31.10
C ALA A 70 3.02 26.12 29.66
N VAL A 71 2.24 25.06 29.45
CA VAL A 71 1.61 24.74 28.16
C VAL A 71 0.50 25.73 27.84
N ASP A 72 -0.27 26.15 28.84
CA ASP A 72 -1.30 27.17 28.66
C ASP A 72 -0.70 28.49 28.18
N ASP A 73 0.33 28.99 28.87
CA ASP A 73 1.13 30.16 28.45
C ASP A 73 1.62 30.03 27.00
N GLU A 74 2.15 28.86 26.64
CA GLU A 74 2.68 28.64 25.29
C GLU A 74 1.58 28.58 24.22
N LEU A 75 0.43 27.97 24.50
CA LEU A 75 -0.70 27.90 23.58
C LEU A 75 -1.31 29.27 23.32
N GLN A 76 -1.33 30.15 24.32
CA GLN A 76 -1.78 31.53 24.15
C GLN A 76 -0.93 32.28 23.13
N TYR A 77 0.36 31.96 23.03
CA TYR A 77 1.30 32.53 22.06
C TYR A 77 1.28 31.80 20.70
N ALA A 78 1.32 30.46 20.69
CA ALA A 78 1.48 29.67 19.48
C ALA A 78 0.23 29.71 18.58
N ILE A 79 -0.98 29.67 19.15
CA ILE A 79 -2.21 29.59 18.34
C ILE A 79 -2.42 30.83 17.45
N PRO A 80 -2.36 32.07 17.95
CA PRO A 80 -2.51 33.26 17.11
C PRO A 80 -1.42 33.43 16.05
N GLU A 81 -0.26 32.81 16.28
CA GLU A 81 0.85 32.86 15.33
C GLU A 81 0.62 31.98 14.10
N TYR A 82 0.06 30.78 14.31
CA TYR A 82 -0.10 29.76 13.27
C TYR A 82 -1.52 29.65 12.72
N ILE A 83 -2.53 30.13 13.45
CA ILE A 83 -3.91 30.28 13.01
C ILE A 83 -4.21 31.77 13.04
N LYS A 84 -4.19 32.40 11.87
CA LYS A 84 -4.46 33.83 11.74
C LYS A 84 -5.97 34.08 11.85
N PRO A 85 -6.42 35.03 12.67
CA PRO A 85 -7.83 35.37 12.75
C PRO A 85 -8.29 36.12 11.49
N GLY A 86 -9.22 35.51 10.75
CA GLY A 86 -9.93 36.12 9.63
C GLY A 86 -11.21 35.33 9.32
N ALA A 87 -12.29 36.01 8.94
CA ALA A 87 -13.52 35.35 8.52
C ALA A 87 -13.35 34.81 7.09
N GLY A 88 -13.41 33.49 6.93
CA GLY A 88 -13.27 32.83 5.63
C GLY A 88 -11.83 32.53 5.19
N ASP A 89 -10.85 32.63 6.09
CA ASP A 89 -9.47 32.22 5.78
C ASP A 89 -9.35 30.69 5.83
N GLU A 90 -8.95 30.09 4.70
CA GLU A 90 -8.68 28.66 4.61
C GLU A 90 -7.38 28.31 5.37
N VAL A 91 -7.45 27.31 6.25
CA VAL A 91 -6.29 26.87 7.05
C VAL A 91 -5.97 25.42 6.72
N ASP A 92 -4.72 25.15 6.34
CA ASP A 92 -4.20 23.79 6.37
C ASP A 92 -4.04 23.35 7.83
N VAL A 93 -5.04 22.62 8.32
CA VAL A 93 -5.11 22.16 9.71
C VAL A 93 -3.90 21.28 10.06
N TYR A 94 -3.33 20.53 9.12
CA TYR A 94 -2.17 19.70 9.42
C TYR A 94 -0.91 20.53 9.58
N GLU A 95 -0.64 21.45 8.66
CA GLU A 95 0.53 22.32 8.77
C GLU A 95 0.45 23.26 9.99
N ALA A 96 -0.72 23.82 10.29
CA ALA A 96 -0.90 24.63 11.50
C ALA A 96 -0.64 23.81 12.78
N MET A 97 -1.23 22.61 12.88
CA MET A 97 -1.05 21.74 14.05
C MET A 97 0.39 21.22 14.18
N LYS A 98 1.10 20.94 13.08
CA LYS A 98 2.52 20.57 13.12
C LYS A 98 3.36 21.60 13.87
N TRP A 99 3.16 22.88 13.56
CA TRP A 99 3.91 23.96 14.19
C TRP A 99 3.48 24.22 15.64
N ILE A 100 2.17 24.25 15.91
CA ILE A 100 1.64 24.45 17.26
C ILE A 100 2.13 23.33 18.19
N VAL A 101 1.96 22.07 17.78
CA VAL A 101 2.40 20.92 18.57
C VAL A 101 3.92 20.93 18.75
N ALA A 102 4.71 21.21 17.71
CA ALA A 102 6.16 21.28 17.86
C ALA A 102 6.58 22.31 18.90
N GLN A 103 5.98 23.50 18.90
CA GLN A 103 6.27 24.58 19.85
C GLN A 103 5.82 24.21 21.27
N VAL A 104 4.59 23.71 21.43
CA VAL A 104 3.99 23.36 22.72
C VAL A 104 4.69 22.16 23.35
N SER A 105 4.90 21.08 22.59
CA SER A 105 5.73 19.96 23.04
C SER A 105 7.16 20.40 23.35
N SER A 106 7.74 21.36 22.61
CA SER A 106 9.07 21.89 22.95
C SER A 106 9.10 22.64 24.28
N ARG A 107 7.98 23.23 24.72
CA ARG A 107 7.88 23.80 26.06
C ARG A 107 8.09 22.74 27.14
N PHE A 108 7.60 21.52 26.91
CA PHE A 108 7.87 20.37 27.76
C PHE A 108 9.29 19.83 27.58
N THR A 109 9.81 19.74 26.36
CA THR A 109 11.06 19.01 26.12
C THR A 109 12.32 19.84 26.39
N VAL A 110 12.31 21.14 26.10
CA VAL A 110 13.46 22.05 26.27
C VAL A 110 13.18 23.32 27.06
N GLY A 111 11.92 23.69 27.23
CA GLY A 111 11.53 24.90 27.94
C GLY A 111 11.92 26.20 27.22
N LEU A 112 11.84 27.32 27.94
CA LEU A 112 12.25 28.64 27.43
C LEU A 112 13.78 28.82 27.45
N PRO A 113 14.33 29.64 26.54
CA PRO A 113 13.64 30.32 25.43
C PRO A 113 13.46 29.41 24.18
N LEU A 114 14.05 28.21 24.19
CA LEU A 114 14.26 27.41 22.99
C LEU A 114 12.96 26.89 22.35
N CYS A 115 11.90 26.68 23.14
CA CYS A 115 10.60 26.30 22.61
C CYS A 115 10.00 27.33 21.64
N ARG A 116 10.43 28.61 21.70
CA ARG A 116 10.01 29.68 20.78
C ARG A 116 11.01 29.96 19.65
N ASP A 117 12.17 29.29 19.66
CA ASP A 117 13.17 29.48 18.62
C ASP A 117 12.75 28.82 17.30
N LYS A 118 12.43 29.65 16.29
CA LYS A 118 11.97 29.15 14.98
C LYS A 118 13.02 28.34 14.24
N GLY A 119 14.31 28.58 14.47
CA GLY A 119 15.39 27.78 13.90
C GLY A 119 15.37 26.37 14.45
N TYR A 120 15.30 26.23 15.78
CA TYR A 120 15.21 24.96 16.50
C TYR A 120 13.96 24.18 16.12
N LEU A 121 12.78 24.81 16.11
CA LEU A 121 11.52 24.16 15.73
C LEU A 121 11.56 23.66 14.28
N LYS A 122 12.02 24.50 13.36
CA LYS A 122 12.16 24.14 11.94
C LYS A 122 13.10 22.95 11.75
N ASP A 123 14.25 22.95 12.41
CA ASP A 123 15.21 21.85 12.29
C ASP A 123 14.69 20.56 12.96
N SER A 124 13.96 20.67 14.07
CA SER A 124 13.33 19.53 14.76
C SER A 124 12.19 18.90 13.95
N LEU A 125 11.30 19.71 13.37
CA LEU A 125 10.26 19.25 12.44
C LEU A 125 10.87 18.59 11.20
N ALA A 126 11.86 19.24 10.58
CA ALA A 126 12.55 18.67 9.43
C ALA A 126 13.26 17.35 9.77
N PHE A 127 13.85 17.23 10.96
CA PHE A 127 14.39 15.96 11.43
C PHE A 127 13.31 14.89 11.54
N ALA A 128 12.15 15.19 12.12
CA ALA A 128 11.06 14.24 12.27
C ALA A 128 10.52 13.75 10.92
N ASP A 129 10.24 14.66 9.99
CA ASP A 129 9.77 14.34 8.64
C ASP A 129 10.78 13.46 7.88
N LEU A 130 12.07 13.84 7.92
CA LEU A 130 13.14 13.07 7.29
C LEU A 130 13.36 11.71 7.96
N PHE A 131 13.20 11.60 9.28
CA PHE A 131 13.34 10.34 10.00
C PHE A 131 12.33 9.31 9.48
N ILE A 132 11.05 9.69 9.36
CA ILE A 132 9.98 8.79 8.88
C ILE A 132 10.24 8.40 7.42
N LEU A 133 10.57 9.38 6.56
CA LEU A 133 10.89 9.12 5.16
C LEU A 133 12.06 8.14 5.00
N ASN A 134 13.16 8.39 5.72
CA ASN A 134 14.34 7.54 5.71
C ASN A 134 14.04 6.12 6.20
N SER A 135 13.21 5.99 7.24
CA SER A 135 12.83 4.69 7.81
C SER A 135 12.10 3.84 6.78
N GLY A 136 11.10 4.41 6.10
CA GLY A 136 10.41 3.75 4.99
C GLY A 136 11.38 3.30 3.90
N LEU A 137 12.31 4.17 3.49
CA LEU A 137 13.31 3.87 2.48
C LEU A 137 14.25 2.70 2.88
N LEU A 138 14.70 2.71 4.14
CA LEU A 138 15.65 1.73 4.68
C LEU A 138 15.01 0.37 5.01
N ILE A 139 13.69 0.32 5.18
CA ILE A 139 12.92 -0.94 5.24
C ILE A 139 13.07 -1.69 3.92
N TYR A 140 12.85 -1.02 2.78
CA TYR A 140 12.90 -1.63 1.45
C TYR A 140 14.32 -1.78 0.87
N THR A 141 15.33 -1.21 1.53
CA THR A 141 16.73 -1.32 1.11
C THR A 141 17.28 -2.73 1.38
N PRO A 142 17.87 -3.44 0.40
CA PRO A 142 18.51 -4.73 0.63
C PRO A 142 19.66 -4.65 1.64
N SER A 143 19.81 -5.67 2.50
CA SER A 143 20.79 -5.69 3.59
C SER A 143 22.23 -5.35 3.16
N LEU A 144 22.67 -5.87 2.01
CA LEU A 144 24.01 -5.63 1.48
C LEU A 144 24.28 -4.15 1.14
N LEU A 145 23.25 -3.40 0.74
CA LEU A 145 23.38 -2.00 0.33
C LEU A 145 23.10 -1.01 1.48
N LYS A 146 22.54 -1.48 2.60
CA LYS A 146 22.22 -0.63 3.76
C LYS A 146 23.41 0.19 4.27
N PRO A 147 24.65 -0.33 4.34
CA PRO A 147 25.80 0.47 4.76
C PRO A 147 26.03 1.73 3.92
N LEU A 148 25.90 1.62 2.61
CA LEU A 148 26.12 2.74 1.69
C LEU A 148 24.89 3.65 1.61
N ILE A 149 23.72 3.07 1.36
CA ILE A 149 22.48 3.83 1.19
C ILE A 149 22.07 4.50 2.50
N GLY A 150 22.18 3.78 3.62
CA GLY A 150 21.91 4.34 4.95
C GLY A 150 22.81 5.51 5.29
N LEU A 151 24.08 5.48 4.87
CA LEU A 151 24.97 6.63 5.02
C LEU A 151 24.47 7.85 4.24
N LEU A 152 24.13 7.68 2.96
CA LEU A 152 23.69 8.76 2.07
C LEU A 152 22.34 9.34 2.46
N VAL A 153 21.36 8.47 2.68
CA VAL A 153 19.96 8.82 3.00
C VAL A 153 19.86 9.54 4.34
N THR A 154 20.77 9.24 5.27
CA THR A 154 20.79 9.90 6.59
C THR A 154 21.65 11.17 6.63
N LEU A 155 22.30 11.59 5.53
CA LEU A 155 23.06 12.86 5.51
C LEU A 155 22.16 14.06 5.88
N PRO A 156 20.94 14.21 5.35
CA PRO A 156 20.05 15.29 5.75
C PRO A 156 19.68 15.23 7.24
N THR A 157 19.37 14.05 7.79
CA THR A 157 19.04 13.91 9.22
C THR A 157 20.25 14.19 10.11
N ARG A 158 21.46 13.77 9.72
CA ARG A 158 22.71 14.12 10.40
C ARG A 158 22.94 15.64 10.44
N TYR A 159 22.71 16.31 9.33
CA TYR A 159 22.82 17.77 9.26
C TYR A 159 21.80 18.47 10.17
N ARG A 160 20.53 18.01 10.18
CA ARG A 160 19.51 18.53 11.09
C ARG A 160 19.87 18.29 12.56
N ARG A 161 20.32 17.09 12.94
CA ARG A 161 20.77 16.78 14.30
C ARG A 161 21.92 17.68 14.75
N TRP A 162 22.89 17.94 13.88
CA TRP A 162 23.98 18.88 14.18
C TRP A 162 23.48 20.31 14.42
N LYS A 163 22.51 20.79 13.65
CA LYS A 163 21.89 22.11 13.91
C LYS A 163 21.12 22.12 15.23
N ILE A 164 20.32 21.09 15.50
CA ILE A 164 19.59 20.94 16.75
C ILE A 164 20.57 20.96 17.94
N GLN A 165 21.68 20.23 17.85
CA GLN A 165 22.73 20.28 18.88
C GLN A 165 23.26 21.69 19.09
N LYS A 166 23.52 22.45 18.02
CA LYS A 166 24.00 23.84 18.14
C LYS A 166 23.01 24.76 18.85
N HIS A 167 21.72 24.57 18.61
CA HIS A 167 20.65 25.30 19.29
C HIS A 167 20.58 24.96 20.79
N ILE A 168 20.78 23.68 21.14
CA ILE A 168 20.73 23.19 22.52
C ILE A 168 22.01 23.53 23.31
N GLN A 169 23.16 23.61 22.64
CA GLN A 169 24.49 23.71 23.26
C GLN A 169 24.59 24.82 24.33
N PRO A 170 24.14 26.07 24.10
CA PRO A 170 24.28 27.13 25.10
C PRO A 170 23.48 26.82 26.37
N LEU A 171 22.24 26.36 26.21
CA LEU A 171 21.35 26.00 27.31
C LEU A 171 21.88 24.78 28.08
N TYR A 172 22.45 23.81 27.38
CA TYR A 172 23.08 22.64 27.96
C TYR A 172 24.30 22.99 28.83
N GLU A 173 25.18 23.85 28.33
CA GLU A 173 26.37 24.28 29.07
C GLU A 173 26.02 25.06 30.33
N GLU A 174 25.05 25.97 30.23
CA GLU A 174 24.54 26.73 31.37
C GLU A 174 23.97 25.81 32.46
N ARG A 175 23.04 24.92 32.08
CA ARG A 175 22.38 24.00 33.01
C ARG A 175 23.33 22.97 33.61
N THR A 176 24.34 22.53 32.86
CA THR A 176 25.38 21.64 33.41
C THR A 176 26.15 22.36 34.52
N LYS A 177 26.57 23.62 34.32
CA LYS A 177 27.29 24.39 35.35
C LYS A 177 26.48 24.51 36.63
N ARG A 178 25.17 24.75 36.52
CA ARG A 178 24.26 24.83 37.68
C ARG A 178 24.04 23.47 38.36
N LEU A 179 23.87 22.39 37.59
CA LEU A 179 23.70 21.03 38.15
C LEU A 179 24.93 20.52 38.90
N LEU A 180 26.14 20.86 38.43
CA LEU A 180 27.39 20.49 39.09
C LEU A 180 27.70 21.35 40.33
N ASN A 181 27.02 22.50 40.47
CA ASN A 181 27.17 23.41 41.59
C ASN A 181 25.79 23.76 42.18
N PRO A 182 25.18 22.88 43.00
CA PRO A 182 23.79 23.04 43.44
C PRO A 182 23.48 24.37 44.15
N GLY A 183 24.49 25.04 44.72
CA GLY A 183 24.35 26.37 45.32
C GLY A 183 24.08 27.51 44.31
N LEU A 184 24.11 27.23 43.01
CA LEU A 184 23.75 28.17 41.95
C LEU A 184 22.25 28.15 41.60
N TYR A 185 21.46 27.25 42.18
CA TYR A 185 20.01 27.29 42.05
C TYR A 185 19.39 28.02 43.24
N GLU A 186 18.65 29.09 42.98
CA GLU A 186 17.72 29.62 43.97
C GLU A 186 16.52 28.67 44.14
N LYS A 187 15.85 28.74 45.30
CA LYS A 187 14.72 27.85 45.62
C LYS A 187 13.58 28.08 44.63
N GLY A 188 13.32 27.09 43.77
CA GLY A 188 12.26 27.14 42.76
C GLY A 188 12.71 27.55 41.35
N GLU A 189 14.00 27.85 41.17
CA GLU A 189 14.56 28.32 39.89
C GLU A 189 14.97 27.18 38.94
N GLU A 190 15.05 25.93 39.43
CA GLU A 190 15.48 24.81 38.60
C GLU A 190 14.42 24.47 37.52
N PRO A 191 14.80 24.43 36.22
CA PRO A 191 13.89 24.04 35.16
C PRO A 191 13.28 22.65 35.37
N THR A 192 12.05 22.45 34.90
CA THR A 192 11.32 21.19 35.03
C THR A 192 10.95 20.59 33.67
N ASP A 193 11.72 20.90 32.63
CA ASP A 193 11.57 20.30 31.31
C ASP A 193 12.36 18.98 31.17
N ASN A 194 12.08 18.25 30.09
CA ASN A 194 12.67 16.94 29.84
C ASN A 194 14.20 16.98 29.73
N LEU A 195 14.76 18.02 29.11
CA LEU A 195 16.21 18.22 28.98
C LEU A 195 16.86 18.27 30.36
N GLN A 196 16.34 19.07 31.29
CA GLN A 196 16.87 19.15 32.66
C GLN A 196 16.85 17.78 33.37
N MET A 197 15.75 17.02 33.22
CA MET A 197 15.62 15.69 33.82
C MET A 197 16.65 14.73 33.26
N MET A 198 16.82 14.73 31.93
CA MET A 198 17.76 13.86 31.26
C MET A 198 19.19 14.13 31.73
N MET A 199 19.55 15.40 31.87
CA MET A 199 20.85 15.83 32.40
C MET A 199 21.06 15.37 33.84
N ARG A 200 20.07 15.57 34.72
CA ARG A 200 20.13 15.13 36.12
C ARG A 200 20.27 13.62 36.24
N TYR A 201 19.44 12.87 35.51
CA TYR A 201 19.50 11.41 35.48
C TYR A 201 20.88 10.94 35.03
N ALA A 202 21.39 11.49 33.92
CA ALA A 202 22.70 11.17 33.38
C ALA A 202 23.84 11.38 34.39
N ILE A 203 23.86 12.53 35.08
CA ILE A 203 24.86 12.83 36.12
C ILE A 203 24.74 11.84 37.29
N SER A 204 23.52 11.57 37.76
CA SER A 204 23.29 10.67 38.91
C SER A 204 23.69 9.21 38.64
N LYS A 205 23.49 8.72 37.42
CA LYS A 205 23.71 7.32 37.03
C LYS A 205 25.14 7.04 36.57
N HIS A 206 25.79 8.00 35.91
CA HIS A 206 27.10 7.82 35.28
C HIS A 206 28.23 8.55 36.01
N GLY A 207 27.90 9.36 37.03
CA GLY A 207 28.87 10.09 37.86
C GLY A 207 29.65 11.18 37.11
N LYS A 208 29.29 11.47 35.86
CA LYS A 208 29.99 12.41 34.97
C LYS A 208 29.01 13.10 34.02
N GLN A 209 29.38 14.28 33.53
CA GLN A 209 28.68 14.96 32.45
C GLN A 209 28.66 14.08 31.18
N VAL A 210 27.52 14.06 30.50
CA VAL A 210 27.36 13.38 29.22
C VAL A 210 27.70 14.33 28.06
N ALA A 211 28.12 13.83 26.91
CA ALA A 211 28.38 14.70 25.77
C ALA A 211 27.08 15.41 25.31
N PRO A 212 27.11 16.72 24.97
CA PRO A 212 25.94 17.44 24.48
C PRO A 212 25.26 16.76 23.28
N SER A 213 26.06 16.15 22.39
CA SER A 213 25.57 15.39 21.24
C SER A 213 24.70 14.19 21.65
N GLN A 214 25.08 13.46 22.71
CA GLN A 214 24.31 12.30 23.19
C GLN A 214 22.95 12.72 23.78
N ILE A 215 22.91 13.85 24.48
CA ILE A 215 21.67 14.41 25.03
C ILE A 215 20.79 14.95 23.90
N SER A 216 21.38 15.68 22.95
CA SER A 216 20.69 16.20 21.76
C SER A 216 20.08 15.08 20.90
N ASP A 217 20.80 14.00 20.64
CA ASP A 217 20.30 12.88 19.84
C ASP A 217 19.11 12.17 20.51
N ARG A 218 19.18 11.95 21.83
CA ARG A 218 18.08 11.38 22.62
C ARG A 218 16.87 12.30 22.66
N LEU A 219 17.09 13.62 22.73
CA LEU A 219 16.04 14.62 22.67
C LEU A 219 15.37 14.67 21.29
N CYS A 220 16.14 14.50 20.20
CA CYS A 220 15.57 14.38 18.85
C CYS A 220 14.58 13.21 18.74
N LEU A 221 14.88 12.07 19.38
CA LEU A 221 13.96 10.92 19.44
C LEU A 221 12.73 11.20 20.31
N ALA A 222 12.90 11.93 21.42
CA ALA A 222 11.77 12.34 22.25
C ALA A 222 10.83 13.29 21.47
N ASN A 223 11.38 14.29 20.77
CA ASN A 223 10.64 15.22 19.93
C ASN A 223 9.94 14.52 18.75
N LEU A 224 10.58 13.54 18.12
CA LEU A 224 9.94 12.74 17.07
C LEU A 224 8.65 12.09 17.57
N ALA A 225 8.69 11.50 18.76
CA ALA A 225 7.54 10.84 19.37
C ALA A 225 6.43 11.82 19.76
N SER A 226 6.77 13.02 20.26
CA SER A 226 5.78 14.01 20.69
C SER A 226 5.22 14.87 19.57
N PHE A 227 5.99 15.19 18.52
CA PHE A 227 5.54 16.16 17.51
C PHE A 227 4.64 15.51 16.46
N HIS A 228 5.16 14.50 15.75
CA HIS A 228 4.52 14.00 14.53
C HIS A 228 3.20 13.27 14.83
N GLN A 229 3.19 12.40 15.85
CA GLN A 229 1.99 11.62 16.19
C GLN A 229 0.87 12.51 16.75
N THR A 230 1.20 13.46 17.62
CA THR A 230 0.22 14.38 18.20
C THR A 230 -0.34 15.33 17.15
N ALA A 231 0.49 15.89 16.26
CA ALA A 231 0.03 16.73 15.15
C ALA A 231 -0.97 15.99 14.25
N VAL A 232 -0.67 14.74 13.88
CA VAL A 232 -1.61 13.89 13.11
C VAL A 232 -2.90 13.67 13.91
N ALA A 233 -2.81 13.31 15.18
CA ALA A 233 -3.98 13.02 16.01
C ALA A 233 -4.91 14.24 16.13
N ILE A 234 -4.37 15.40 16.48
CA ILE A 234 -5.17 16.60 16.74
C ILE A 234 -5.78 17.17 15.46
N SER A 235 -5.09 17.10 14.31
CA SER A 235 -5.69 17.44 13.02
C SER A 235 -6.87 16.53 12.68
N ASN A 236 -6.76 15.21 12.90
CA ASN A 236 -7.88 14.31 12.65
C ASN A 236 -9.06 14.58 13.60
N VAL A 237 -8.80 14.94 14.86
CA VAL A 237 -9.82 15.32 15.83
C VAL A 237 -10.55 16.59 15.40
N LEU A 238 -9.84 17.65 14.98
CA LEU A 238 -10.46 18.89 14.51
C LEU A 238 -11.36 18.66 13.30
N ILE A 239 -10.92 17.84 12.34
CA ILE A 239 -11.74 17.46 11.18
C ILE A 239 -12.99 16.68 11.63
N ASN A 240 -12.86 15.77 12.61
CA ASN A 240 -14.02 15.04 13.15
C ASN A 240 -14.98 15.94 13.93
N ILE A 241 -14.48 16.93 14.66
CA ILE A 241 -15.31 17.95 15.33
C ILE A 241 -16.13 18.69 14.28
N ALA A 242 -15.48 19.26 13.26
CA ALA A 242 -16.15 20.01 12.20
C ALA A 242 -17.17 19.14 11.43
N ALA A 243 -16.82 17.89 11.10
CA ALA A 243 -17.71 16.99 10.37
C ALA A 243 -18.92 16.49 11.18
N SER A 244 -18.80 16.42 12.51
CA SER A 244 -19.85 15.89 13.40
C SER A 244 -20.75 16.97 14.00
N ASP A 245 -20.37 18.25 13.88
CA ASP A 245 -21.04 19.34 14.59
C ASP A 245 -22.51 19.50 14.20
N ALA A 246 -22.83 19.40 12.91
CA ALA A 246 -24.21 19.51 12.42
C ALA A 246 -25.15 18.44 13.00
N GLU A 247 -24.66 17.24 13.29
CA GLU A 247 -25.45 16.13 13.82
C GLU A 247 -25.48 16.12 15.36
N PHE A 248 -24.36 16.44 16.02
CA PHE A 248 -24.18 16.23 17.46
C PHE A 248 -23.99 17.51 18.28
N SER A 249 -23.98 18.68 17.64
CA SER A 249 -23.61 19.96 18.26
C SER A 249 -22.27 19.86 19.00
N THR A 250 -21.33 19.13 18.40
CA THR A 250 -20.06 18.71 18.98
C THR A 250 -19.28 19.89 19.57
N ILE A 251 -19.14 20.99 18.83
CA ILE A 251 -18.44 22.21 19.25
C ILE A 251 -19.11 22.80 20.49
N ALA A 252 -20.45 22.92 20.49
CA ALA A 252 -21.20 23.49 21.61
C ALA A 252 -21.06 22.66 22.89
N VAL A 253 -21.10 21.33 22.78
CA VAL A 253 -20.93 20.41 23.93
C VAL A 253 -19.53 20.52 24.52
N ILE A 254 -18.48 20.54 23.67
CA ILE A 254 -17.09 20.64 24.13
C ILE A 254 -16.82 22.01 24.76
N ARG A 255 -17.27 23.10 24.12
CA ARG A 255 -17.15 24.47 24.67
C ARG A 255 -17.81 24.57 26.04
N LYS A 256 -19.02 24.02 26.19
CA LYS A 256 -19.73 24.01 27.47
C LYS A 256 -18.96 23.24 28.55
N GLU A 257 -18.53 22.02 28.26
CA GLU A 257 -17.74 21.22 29.21
C GLU A 257 -16.48 21.98 29.67
N MET A 258 -15.71 22.53 28.72
CA MET A 258 -14.48 23.24 29.05
C MET A 258 -14.75 24.50 29.86
N ALA A 259 -15.81 25.24 29.56
CA ALA A 259 -16.21 26.42 30.33
C ALA A 259 -16.61 26.04 31.78
N ASP A 260 -17.42 25.00 31.96
CA ASP A 260 -17.86 24.53 33.28
C ASP A 260 -16.66 24.05 34.12
N VAL A 261 -15.79 23.22 33.52
CA VAL A 261 -14.59 22.67 34.19
C VAL A 261 -13.60 23.76 34.59
N LEU A 262 -13.37 24.77 33.74
CA LEU A 262 -12.47 25.87 34.06
C LEU A 262 -13.08 26.85 35.06
N ALA A 263 -14.40 27.07 35.03
CA ALA A 263 -15.07 27.87 36.04
C ALA A 263 -14.90 27.28 37.46
N GLU A 264 -14.99 25.95 37.59
CA GLU A 264 -14.70 25.25 38.85
C GLU A 264 -13.24 25.37 39.30
N SER A 265 -12.32 25.64 38.37
CA SER A 265 -10.87 25.66 38.59
C SER A 265 -10.31 27.09 38.60
N ASN A 266 -11.15 28.11 38.83
CA ASN A 266 -10.80 29.53 38.80
C ASN A 266 -10.08 29.98 37.51
N GLY A 267 -10.43 29.37 36.38
CA GLY A 267 -9.85 29.66 35.07
C GLY A 267 -8.45 29.08 34.84
N VAL A 268 -7.96 28.18 35.70
CA VAL A 268 -6.62 27.61 35.60
C VAL A 268 -6.67 26.17 35.08
N PHE A 269 -5.76 25.84 34.16
CA PHE A 269 -5.47 24.46 33.80
C PHE A 269 -4.59 23.80 34.86
N ASP A 270 -5.10 22.72 35.45
CA ASP A 270 -4.37 21.86 36.36
C ASP A 270 -4.70 20.40 36.05
N LYS A 271 -4.09 19.50 36.83
CA LYS A 271 -4.28 18.07 36.62
C LYS A 271 -5.74 17.63 36.83
N ALA A 272 -6.42 18.20 37.82
CA ALA A 272 -7.79 17.83 38.15
C ALA A 272 -8.77 18.33 37.08
N SER A 273 -8.58 19.54 36.57
CA SER A 273 -9.45 20.13 35.55
C SER A 273 -9.37 19.35 34.24
N VAL A 274 -8.18 19.02 33.76
CA VAL A 274 -7.99 18.22 32.53
C VAL A 274 -8.62 16.82 32.64
N PHE A 275 -8.59 16.19 33.82
CA PHE A 275 -9.22 14.87 34.02
C PHE A 275 -10.75 14.89 34.09
N LYS A 276 -11.36 16.05 34.38
CA LYS A 276 -12.82 16.21 34.41
C LYS A 276 -13.45 16.37 33.02
N MET A 277 -12.64 16.56 31.96
CA MET A 277 -13.12 16.75 30.58
C MET A 277 -13.53 15.41 29.92
N ILE A 278 -14.65 14.84 30.34
CA ILE A 278 -15.14 13.51 29.94
C ILE A 278 -15.62 13.48 28.47
N GLN A 279 -16.32 14.50 28.00
CA GLN A 279 -16.78 14.63 26.62
C GLN A 279 -15.59 14.83 25.67
N THR A 280 -14.64 15.67 26.07
CA THR A 280 -13.39 15.88 25.34
C THR A 280 -12.56 14.59 25.30
N ASP A 281 -12.51 13.82 26.40
CA ASP A 281 -11.91 12.48 26.39
C ASP A 281 -12.57 11.55 25.37
N SER A 282 -13.91 11.56 25.32
CA SER A 282 -14.66 10.70 24.41
C SER A 282 -14.36 11.00 22.95
N ILE A 283 -14.31 12.28 22.56
CA ILE A 283 -14.08 12.63 21.17
C ILE A 283 -12.63 12.37 20.73
N LEU A 284 -11.67 12.59 21.62
CA LEU A 284 -10.27 12.23 21.39
C LEU A 284 -10.15 10.71 21.19
N ARG A 285 -10.82 9.94 22.06
CA ARG A 285 -10.82 8.46 22.00
C ARG A 285 -11.48 7.93 20.73
N GLU A 286 -12.65 8.45 20.35
CA GLU A 286 -13.35 8.03 19.13
C GLU A 286 -12.59 8.44 17.86
N SER A 287 -11.96 9.61 17.87
CA SER A 287 -11.13 10.06 16.75
C SER A 287 -9.94 9.13 16.55
N MET A 288 -9.32 8.66 17.63
CA MET A 288 -8.21 7.71 17.55
C MET A 288 -8.65 6.28 17.21
N ARG A 289 -9.90 5.90 17.51
CA ARG A 289 -10.49 4.63 17.06
C ARG A 289 -10.72 4.64 15.54
N THR A 290 -11.32 5.71 15.02
CA THR A 290 -11.69 5.80 13.60
C THR A 290 -10.55 6.26 12.70
N HIS A 291 -9.67 7.12 13.21
CA HIS A 291 -8.64 7.83 12.45
C HIS A 291 -7.32 7.97 13.22
N GLY A 292 -6.86 6.88 13.85
CA GLY A 292 -5.58 6.84 14.56
C GLY A 292 -4.35 7.02 13.65
N PHE A 293 -3.19 7.30 14.26
CA PHE A 293 -1.94 7.53 13.53
C PHE A 293 -1.27 6.25 12.97
N GLY A 294 -1.86 5.07 13.17
CA GLY A 294 -1.31 3.81 12.66
C GLY A 294 -2.29 2.64 12.72
N ASN A 295 -2.18 1.75 11.72
CA ASN A 295 -3.02 0.55 11.58
C ASN A 295 -2.39 -0.71 12.22
N ARG A 296 -1.16 -0.59 12.72
CA ARG A 296 -0.43 -1.66 13.42
C ARG A 296 -0.13 -1.21 14.84
N ALA A 297 -0.45 -2.05 15.80
CA ALA A 297 -0.10 -1.90 17.19
C ALA A 297 0.73 -3.10 17.67
N MET A 298 1.31 -2.97 18.86
CA MET A 298 2.02 -4.07 19.54
C MET A 298 3.10 -4.72 18.65
N ILE A 299 3.87 -3.92 17.92
CA ILE A 299 4.95 -4.43 17.08
C ILE A 299 6.02 -5.08 17.95
N ARG A 300 6.39 -6.33 17.65
CA ARG A 300 7.42 -7.08 18.36
C ARG A 300 8.23 -7.96 17.41
N LYS A 301 9.49 -8.19 17.74
CA LYS A 301 10.35 -9.17 17.07
C LYS A 301 10.35 -10.48 17.84
N VAL A 302 10.16 -11.60 17.15
CA VAL A 302 10.35 -12.93 17.76
C VAL A 302 11.85 -13.17 17.87
N VAL A 303 12.36 -13.18 19.10
CA VAL A 303 13.80 -13.36 19.40
C VAL A 303 14.11 -14.72 20.00
N ALA A 304 13.08 -15.49 20.39
CA ALA A 304 13.24 -16.85 20.87
C ALA A 304 13.89 -17.77 19.81
N PRO A 305 15.02 -18.45 20.09
CA PRO A 305 15.77 -19.22 19.09
C PRO A 305 14.96 -20.29 18.36
N GLY A 306 14.02 -20.95 19.04
CA GLY A 306 13.13 -21.97 18.46
C GLY A 306 11.83 -21.42 17.86
N GLY A 307 11.69 -20.10 17.75
CA GLY A 307 10.39 -19.47 17.47
C GLY A 307 9.46 -19.49 18.69
N LEU A 308 8.19 -19.17 18.47
CA LEU A 308 7.17 -19.09 19.51
C LEU A 308 5.84 -19.66 18.98
N LYS A 309 5.11 -20.45 19.77
CA LYS A 309 3.75 -20.88 19.40
C LYS A 309 2.70 -19.99 20.03
N THR A 310 1.68 -19.60 19.27
CA THR A 310 0.50 -18.93 19.79
C THR A 310 -0.40 -19.92 20.55
N PRO A 311 -1.33 -19.44 21.41
CA PRO A 311 -2.29 -20.30 22.11
C PRO A 311 -3.10 -21.20 21.17
N ASP A 312 -3.40 -20.73 19.96
CA ASP A 312 -4.17 -21.48 18.94
C ASP A 312 -3.30 -22.40 18.08
N GLY A 313 -2.02 -22.56 18.41
CA GLY A 313 -1.12 -23.52 17.77
C GLY A 313 -0.33 -22.99 16.56
N HIS A 314 -0.52 -21.74 16.14
CA HIS A 314 0.27 -21.13 15.07
C HIS A 314 1.73 -20.92 15.49
N THR A 315 2.67 -21.21 14.60
CA THR A 315 4.11 -21.06 14.88
C THR A 315 4.63 -19.74 14.32
N LEU A 316 5.27 -18.94 15.18
CA LEU A 316 5.95 -17.70 14.85
C LEU A 316 7.46 -17.98 14.74
N PRO A 317 8.07 -17.93 13.54
CA PRO A 317 9.49 -18.21 13.36
C PRO A 317 10.39 -17.20 14.08
N ASN A 318 11.58 -17.63 14.50
CA ASN A 318 12.62 -16.72 14.97
C ASN A 318 12.94 -15.67 13.88
N GLY A 319 13.07 -14.40 14.29
CA GLY A 319 13.39 -13.32 13.36
C GLY A 319 12.18 -12.78 12.58
N SER A 320 10.97 -13.33 12.77
CA SER A 320 9.73 -12.71 12.28
C SER A 320 9.35 -11.47 13.10
N THR A 321 8.65 -10.54 12.47
CA THR A 321 8.05 -9.39 13.16
C THR A 321 6.55 -9.63 13.28
N MET A 322 6.02 -9.62 14.50
CA MET A 322 4.60 -9.70 14.73
C MET A 322 4.00 -8.31 15.02
N SER A 323 2.74 -8.12 14.65
CA SER A 323 1.93 -6.99 15.10
C SER A 323 0.46 -7.37 15.21
N ILE A 324 -0.33 -6.53 15.88
CA ILE A 324 -1.79 -6.63 15.93
C ILE A 324 -2.36 -5.51 15.10
N LEU A 325 -3.32 -5.80 14.22
CA LEU A 325 -3.92 -4.78 13.38
C LEU A 325 -4.94 -4.00 14.22
N SER A 326 -4.66 -2.75 14.54
CA SER A 326 -5.53 -1.91 15.38
C SER A 326 -6.82 -1.55 14.66
N TYR A 327 -6.73 -1.19 13.37
CA TYR A 327 -7.86 -0.69 12.60
C TYR A 327 -9.00 -1.73 12.44
N PRO A 328 -8.74 -3.00 12.07
CA PRO A 328 -9.80 -4.02 12.03
C PRO A 328 -10.50 -4.22 13.36
N VAL A 329 -9.77 -4.18 14.48
CA VAL A 329 -10.34 -4.30 15.84
C VAL A 329 -11.24 -3.11 16.17
N HIS A 330 -10.85 -1.93 15.73
CA HIS A 330 -11.63 -0.72 15.87
C HIS A 330 -12.85 -0.70 14.96
N GLN A 331 -12.85 -1.48 13.88
CA GLN A 331 -13.94 -1.61 12.93
C GLN A 331 -14.80 -2.87 13.15
N ASP A 332 -14.55 -3.61 14.22
CA ASP A 332 -15.22 -4.88 14.50
C ASP A 332 -16.62 -4.66 15.10
N PRO A 333 -17.71 -5.09 14.44
CA PRO A 333 -19.07 -4.91 14.93
C PRO A 333 -19.37 -5.72 16.20
N ASP A 334 -18.59 -6.78 16.49
CA ASP A 334 -18.71 -7.55 17.73
C ASP A 334 -18.12 -6.79 18.94
N ILE A 335 -17.30 -5.76 18.68
CA ILE A 335 -16.63 -4.94 19.70
C ILE A 335 -17.29 -3.57 19.83
N TYR A 336 -17.63 -2.94 18.71
CA TYR A 336 -18.20 -1.59 18.66
C TYR A 336 -19.49 -1.60 17.85
N GLU A 337 -20.59 -1.12 18.45
CA GLU A 337 -21.85 -0.92 17.72
C GLU A 337 -21.69 0.16 16.64
N HIS A 338 -22.12 -0.09 15.40
CA HIS A 338 -21.92 0.80 14.25
C HIS A 338 -20.47 1.28 14.13
N PRO A 339 -19.51 0.35 13.97
CA PRO A 339 -18.08 0.65 14.07
C PRO A 339 -17.61 1.64 12.98
N GLU A 340 -18.22 1.61 11.81
CA GLU A 340 -17.93 2.49 10.68
C GLU A 340 -18.29 3.95 10.94
N LYS A 341 -19.27 4.21 11.82
CA LYS A 341 -19.75 5.55 12.11
C LYS A 341 -18.97 6.17 13.27
N PHE A 342 -18.57 7.42 13.08
CA PHE A 342 -17.98 8.26 14.12
C PHE A 342 -19.07 8.80 15.04
N TYR A 343 -19.00 8.47 16.33
CA TYR A 343 -19.88 9.05 17.36
C TYR A 343 -19.05 9.78 18.41
N PRO A 344 -19.02 11.13 18.43
CA PRO A 344 -18.10 11.89 19.28
C PRO A 344 -18.22 11.53 20.77
N PHE A 345 -19.42 11.22 21.23
CA PHE A 345 -19.75 10.94 22.63
C PHE A 345 -19.97 9.45 22.93
N ARG A 346 -19.45 8.55 22.09
CA ARG A 346 -19.56 7.09 22.27
C ARG A 346 -19.09 6.64 23.65
N PHE A 347 -17.92 7.10 24.08
CA PHE A 347 -17.29 6.64 25.30
C PHE A 347 -17.78 7.38 26.54
N SER A 348 -18.10 8.67 26.43
CA SER A 348 -18.66 9.43 27.55
C SER A 348 -20.01 8.87 27.98
N LYS A 349 -20.89 8.49 27.04
CA LYS A 349 -22.18 7.85 27.35
C LYS A 349 -22.05 6.59 28.22
N VAL A 350 -21.02 5.78 27.99
CA VAL A 350 -20.76 4.55 28.76
C VAL A 350 -19.96 4.83 30.03
N ARG A 351 -19.14 5.87 30.03
CA ARG A 351 -18.27 6.27 31.16
C ARG A 351 -19.03 7.00 32.26
N THR A 352 -20.09 7.72 31.93
CA THR A 352 -20.83 8.55 32.86
C THR A 352 -21.91 7.76 33.60
N GLY A 353 -21.94 7.84 34.93
CA GLY A 353 -22.97 7.23 35.77
C GLY A 353 -24.30 7.99 35.75
N PRO A 354 -25.37 7.46 36.39
CA PRO A 354 -26.69 8.11 36.45
C PRO A 354 -26.67 9.52 37.06
N ASP A 355 -25.65 9.82 37.86
CA ASP A 355 -25.42 11.11 38.53
C ASP A 355 -24.55 12.08 37.72
N GLY A 356 -24.20 11.73 36.47
CA GLY A 356 -23.38 12.59 35.60
C GLY A 356 -21.88 12.52 35.90
N LYS A 357 -21.43 11.68 36.85
CA LYS A 357 -20.01 11.57 37.24
C LYS A 357 -19.28 10.45 36.51
N ASP A 358 -17.96 10.50 36.52
CA ASP A 358 -17.10 9.45 35.97
C ASP A 358 -17.26 8.13 36.74
N ALA A 359 -17.95 7.17 36.14
CA ALA A 359 -18.19 5.84 36.70
C ALA A 359 -17.23 4.78 36.12
N ASN A 360 -16.56 5.07 34.99
CA ASN A 360 -15.61 4.15 34.38
C ASN A 360 -14.37 4.86 33.78
N PRO A 361 -13.37 5.19 34.62
CA PRO A 361 -12.16 5.88 34.19
C PRO A 361 -11.33 5.12 33.15
N THR A 362 -11.57 3.81 32.97
CA THR A 362 -10.87 2.97 31.97
C THR A 362 -11.25 3.29 30.52
N LEU A 363 -12.25 4.16 30.33
CA LEU A 363 -12.66 4.69 29.03
C LEU A 363 -12.15 6.10 28.75
N SER A 364 -11.22 6.64 29.56
CA SER A 364 -10.54 7.90 29.25
C SER A 364 -9.72 7.82 27.97
N PHE A 365 -9.35 8.94 27.36
CA PHE A 365 -8.60 8.97 26.10
C PHE A 365 -7.33 8.09 26.12
N VAL A 366 -6.62 8.12 27.24
CA VAL A 366 -5.32 7.47 27.44
C VAL A 366 -5.38 6.05 27.99
N SER A 367 -6.56 5.55 28.32
CA SER A 367 -6.73 4.20 28.87
C SER A 367 -6.69 3.16 27.77
N THR A 368 -5.66 2.31 27.78
CA THR A 368 -5.48 1.26 26.76
C THR A 368 -6.18 -0.03 27.14
N SER A 369 -6.67 -0.79 26.16
CA SER A 369 -7.22 -2.15 26.36
C SER A 369 -6.74 -3.10 25.25
N SER A 370 -7.11 -4.38 25.32
CA SER A 370 -6.91 -5.32 24.23
C SER A 370 -7.64 -4.90 22.94
N THR A 371 -8.68 -4.10 23.06
CA THR A 371 -9.52 -3.62 21.94
C THR A 371 -9.27 -2.16 21.57
N TYR A 372 -8.58 -1.39 22.43
CA TYR A 372 -8.21 0.01 22.17
C TYR A 372 -6.69 0.18 22.21
N LEU A 373 -6.08 0.01 21.04
CA LEU A 373 -4.65 -0.09 20.81
C LEU A 373 -3.89 1.12 20.23
N PRO A 374 -4.43 2.35 20.06
CA PRO A 374 -3.63 3.45 19.49
C PRO A 374 -2.31 3.72 20.24
N PHE A 375 -2.29 3.54 21.56
CA PHE A 375 -1.11 3.70 22.40
C PHE A 375 -0.39 2.37 22.70
N GLY A 376 -0.73 1.28 22.01
CA GLY A 376 -0.36 -0.08 22.39
C GLY A 376 -1.08 -0.55 23.66
N HIS A 377 -0.62 -1.65 24.25
CA HIS A 377 -1.20 -2.20 25.47
C HIS A 377 -0.14 -2.89 26.36
N GLY A 378 -0.44 -3.01 27.66
CA GLY A 378 0.43 -3.66 28.65
C GLY A 378 1.65 -2.83 29.07
N LYS A 379 2.70 -3.54 29.53
CA LYS A 379 3.91 -2.92 30.15
C LYS A 379 4.66 -1.92 29.25
N HIS A 380 4.46 -2.05 27.94
CA HIS A 380 5.09 -1.27 26.86
C HIS A 380 4.11 -0.33 26.15
N ALA A 381 2.96 -0.03 26.76
CA ALA A 381 2.08 1.04 26.28
C ALA A 381 2.81 2.40 26.29
N CYS A 382 2.43 3.29 25.38
CA CYS A 382 3.09 4.58 25.17
C CYS A 382 3.26 5.35 26.49
N PRO A 383 4.50 5.71 26.87
CA PRO A 383 4.74 6.47 28.10
C PRO A 383 4.26 7.92 28.00
N GLY A 384 4.24 8.50 26.79
CA GLY A 384 3.85 9.90 26.55
C GLY A 384 2.34 10.13 26.47
N ARG A 385 1.49 9.10 26.51
CA ARG A 385 0.04 9.26 26.30
C ARG A 385 -0.63 10.27 27.25
N PHE A 386 -0.17 10.37 28.49
CA PHE A 386 -0.70 11.34 29.46
C PHE A 386 -0.30 12.78 29.14
N LEU A 387 0.88 12.99 28.56
CA LEU A 387 1.29 14.30 28.06
C LEU A 387 0.41 14.71 26.88
N VAL A 388 0.18 13.78 25.95
CA VAL A 388 -0.69 13.99 24.79
C VAL A 388 -2.12 14.32 25.19
N ASP A 389 -2.64 13.73 26.28
CA ASP A 389 -3.96 14.08 26.83
C ASP A 389 -4.07 15.57 27.18
N PHE A 390 -3.09 16.08 27.93
CA PHE A 390 -3.04 17.49 28.34
C PHE A 390 -2.87 18.39 27.12
N GLU A 391 -1.88 18.09 26.27
CA GLU A 391 -1.57 18.86 25.08
C GLU A 391 -2.79 18.96 24.15
N MET A 392 -3.43 17.84 23.83
CA MET A 392 -4.58 17.83 22.92
C MET A 392 -5.81 18.51 23.52
N LYS A 393 -6.16 18.26 24.79
CA LYS A 393 -7.32 18.91 25.43
C LYS A 393 -7.15 20.43 25.51
N MET A 394 -5.94 20.89 25.85
CA MET A 394 -5.65 22.31 25.93
C MET A 394 -5.59 22.98 24.55
N ILE A 395 -5.04 22.31 23.52
CA ILE A 395 -5.12 22.80 22.13
C ILE A 395 -6.58 22.95 21.71
N LEU A 396 -7.41 21.94 21.96
CA LEU A 396 -8.84 22.00 21.64
C LEU A 396 -9.54 23.17 22.33
N TYR A 397 -9.25 23.40 23.61
CA TYR A 397 -9.80 24.55 24.34
C TYR A 397 -9.45 25.87 23.65
N HIS A 398 -8.15 26.11 23.40
CA HIS A 398 -7.74 27.39 22.82
C HIS A 398 -8.21 27.57 21.37
N VAL A 399 -8.30 26.49 20.59
CA VAL A 399 -8.83 26.56 19.22
C VAL A 399 -10.33 26.82 19.24
N LEU A 400 -11.11 25.98 19.92
CA LEU A 400 -12.57 26.06 19.90
C LEU A 400 -13.09 27.30 20.63
N ASN A 401 -12.40 27.81 21.66
CA ASN A 401 -12.83 29.02 22.35
C ASN A 401 -12.54 30.32 21.56
N ARG A 402 -11.68 30.26 20.55
CA ARG A 402 -11.26 31.43 19.75
C ARG A 402 -11.84 31.43 18.33
N PHE A 403 -12.12 30.26 17.78
CA PHE A 403 -12.53 30.09 16.39
C PHE A 403 -13.75 29.18 16.30
N ASP A 404 -14.64 29.52 15.37
CA ASP A 404 -15.58 28.57 14.80
C ASP A 404 -14.87 27.83 13.66
N ILE A 405 -15.02 26.51 13.61
CA ILE A 405 -14.37 25.67 12.60
C ILE A 405 -15.42 24.96 11.76
N GLU A 406 -15.25 25.00 10.45
CA GLU A 406 -16.10 24.30 9.49
C GLU A 406 -15.22 23.65 8.41
N LEU A 407 -15.76 22.62 7.76
CA LEU A 407 -15.13 22.07 6.56
C LEU A 407 -15.41 23.00 5.39
N LEU A 408 -14.46 23.08 4.45
CA LEU A 408 -14.65 23.86 3.23
C LEU A 408 -15.94 23.43 2.50
N PRO A 409 -16.64 24.36 1.82
CA PRO A 409 -17.91 24.07 1.16
C PRO A 409 -17.88 22.87 0.21
N GLU A 410 -16.74 22.64 -0.46
CA GLU A 410 -16.52 21.47 -1.34
C GLU A 410 -16.67 20.11 -0.65
N HIS A 411 -16.49 20.06 0.66
CA HIS A 411 -16.66 18.84 1.44
C HIS A 411 -18.11 18.61 1.90
N ASN A 412 -19.02 19.58 1.71
CA ASN A 412 -20.43 19.51 2.12
C ASN A 412 -20.63 19.07 3.58
N GLY A 413 -19.74 19.50 4.49
CA GLY A 413 -19.77 19.10 5.90
C GLY A 413 -19.38 17.63 6.16
N VAL A 414 -18.94 16.89 5.14
CA VAL A 414 -18.52 15.49 5.24
C VAL A 414 -17.00 15.39 5.28
N ARG A 415 -16.48 14.53 6.16
CA ARG A 415 -15.04 14.26 6.25
C ARG A 415 -14.48 13.69 4.93
N PRO A 416 -13.34 14.18 4.40
CA PRO A 416 -12.71 13.61 3.20
C PRO A 416 -12.24 12.16 3.39
N GLU A 417 -12.61 11.26 2.47
CA GLU A 417 -12.26 9.84 2.52
C GLU A 417 -10.81 9.58 2.05
N LYS A 418 -10.07 8.68 2.74
CA LYS A 418 -8.61 8.52 2.55
C LYS A 418 -8.16 7.37 1.63
N ARG A 419 -9.09 6.63 1.04
CA ARG A 419 -8.94 5.64 -0.05
C ARG A 419 -10.22 4.82 -0.04
N LEU A 420 -10.74 4.50 -1.21
CA LEU A 420 -11.95 3.71 -1.35
C LEU A 420 -11.64 2.39 -2.00
N VAL A 421 -11.95 1.28 -1.32
CA VAL A 421 -11.98 -0.04 -1.96
C VAL A 421 -13.42 -0.30 -2.36
N VAL A 422 -13.68 -0.39 -3.66
CA VAL A 422 -15.04 -0.59 -4.17
C VAL A 422 -15.27 -2.09 -4.34
N THR A 423 -16.14 -2.64 -3.50
CA THR A 423 -16.39 -4.09 -3.41
C THR A 423 -17.79 -4.51 -3.85
N SER A 424 -18.77 -3.60 -3.84
CA SER A 424 -20.13 -3.91 -4.29
C SER A 424 -20.25 -3.79 -5.82
N PRO A 425 -21.04 -4.68 -6.47
CA PRO A 425 -21.28 -4.60 -7.90
C PRO A 425 -21.87 -3.27 -8.38
N GLU A 426 -22.73 -2.64 -7.58
CA GLU A 426 -23.34 -1.35 -7.87
C GLU A 426 -22.29 -0.24 -7.89
N GLY A 427 -21.39 -0.22 -6.90
CA GLY A 427 -20.29 0.74 -6.86
C GLY A 427 -19.32 0.53 -8.02
N LEU A 428 -19.01 -0.73 -8.34
CA LEU A 428 -18.19 -1.09 -9.50
C LEU A 428 -18.83 -0.61 -10.81
N LYS A 429 -20.15 -0.68 -10.94
CA LYS A 429 -20.89 -0.16 -12.10
C LYS A 429 -20.78 1.35 -12.24
N GLU A 430 -20.88 2.10 -11.14
CA GLU A 430 -20.68 3.54 -11.15
C GLU A 430 -19.26 3.91 -11.58
N VAL A 431 -18.25 3.29 -10.96
CA VAL A 431 -16.84 3.60 -11.21
C VAL A 431 -16.37 3.14 -12.58
N LEU A 432 -16.68 1.92 -13.00
CA LEU A 432 -16.17 1.33 -14.24
C LEU A 432 -17.08 1.57 -15.45
N GLY A 433 -18.37 1.78 -15.23
CA GLY A 433 -19.36 1.99 -16.27
C GLY A 433 -19.70 3.46 -16.47
N GLN A 434 -20.52 3.99 -15.55
CA GLN A 434 -21.20 5.29 -15.70
C GLN A 434 -20.22 6.46 -15.69
N ASN A 435 -19.32 6.49 -14.70
CA ASN A 435 -18.42 7.62 -14.42
C ASN A 435 -16.95 7.28 -14.72
N SER A 436 -16.70 6.32 -15.62
CA SER A 436 -15.37 5.74 -15.88
C SER A 436 -14.26 6.70 -16.33
N TYR A 437 -14.61 7.91 -16.78
CA TYR A 437 -13.64 8.95 -17.13
C TYR A 437 -13.41 9.99 -16.03
N ASP A 438 -14.23 9.98 -14.98
CA ASP A 438 -13.98 10.78 -13.77
C ASP A 438 -12.95 10.11 -12.85
N TYR A 439 -12.61 8.85 -13.12
CA TYR A 439 -11.61 8.07 -12.40
C TYR A 439 -10.42 7.76 -13.33
N VAL A 440 -9.29 8.44 -13.10
CA VAL A 440 -8.09 8.34 -13.96
C VAL A 440 -6.96 7.58 -13.27
N LYS A 441 -6.00 7.03 -14.01
CA LYS A 441 -4.85 6.37 -13.35
C LYS A 441 -3.98 7.40 -12.62
N PRO A 442 -3.43 7.06 -11.43
CA PRO A 442 -2.59 7.98 -10.68
C PRO A 442 -1.38 8.47 -11.46
N HIS A 443 -1.03 9.76 -11.29
CA HIS A 443 0.02 10.42 -12.05
C HIS A 443 1.37 9.70 -11.95
N LEU A 444 1.78 9.30 -10.74
CA LEU A 444 3.05 8.60 -10.52
C LEU A 444 3.12 7.25 -11.27
N LEU A 445 2.02 6.48 -11.26
CA LEU A 445 1.94 5.22 -11.99
C LEU A 445 2.06 5.46 -13.50
N ARG A 446 1.34 6.45 -14.03
CA ARG A 446 1.40 6.82 -15.45
C ARG A 446 2.80 7.26 -15.87
N ALA A 447 3.47 8.08 -15.06
CA ALA A 447 4.83 8.54 -15.35
C ALA A 447 5.85 7.40 -15.35
N MET A 448 5.78 6.47 -14.38
CA MET A 448 6.71 5.33 -14.30
C MET A 448 6.54 4.36 -15.47
N VAL A 449 5.30 3.96 -15.77
CA VAL A 449 5.02 3.00 -16.85
C VAL A 449 5.19 3.67 -18.22
N GLY A 450 4.86 4.95 -18.34
CA GLY A 450 4.97 5.73 -19.58
C GLY A 450 6.42 5.89 -20.06
N LYS A 451 7.41 5.92 -19.17
CA LYS A 451 8.83 5.89 -19.56
C LYS A 451 9.21 4.62 -20.34
N ILE A 452 8.49 3.52 -20.14
CA ILE A 452 8.79 2.22 -20.77
C ILE A 452 7.89 2.00 -21.99
N LEU A 453 6.58 2.18 -21.83
CA LEU A 453 5.57 1.87 -22.85
C LEU A 453 5.18 3.05 -23.74
N GLY A 454 5.41 4.28 -23.27
CA GLY A 454 4.78 5.46 -23.84
C GLY A 454 3.29 5.56 -23.52
N TYR A 455 2.59 6.46 -24.17
CA TYR A 455 1.20 6.82 -23.89
C TYR A 455 0.23 6.19 -24.92
N GLY A 456 0.31 4.87 -25.07
CA GLY A 456 -0.66 4.08 -25.84
C GLY A 456 -1.96 3.83 -25.05
N LEU A 457 -2.80 2.92 -25.56
CA LEU A 457 -4.17 2.70 -25.06
C LEU A 457 -4.25 2.48 -23.54
N LEU A 458 -3.25 1.80 -22.95
CA LEU A 458 -3.22 1.48 -21.53
C LEU A 458 -3.10 2.73 -20.64
N LEU A 459 -2.25 3.70 -21.00
CA LEU A 459 -1.95 4.88 -20.17
C LEU A 459 -2.66 6.16 -20.62
N SER A 460 -3.33 6.10 -21.77
CA SER A 460 -4.19 7.18 -22.25
C SER A 460 -5.41 7.38 -21.35
N GLU A 461 -5.82 8.64 -21.22
CA GLU A 461 -6.97 9.06 -20.41
C GLU A 461 -7.87 9.99 -21.24
N GLY A 462 -9.13 10.17 -20.80
CA GLY A 462 -10.07 11.09 -21.44
C GLY A 462 -10.33 10.78 -22.93
N ASP A 463 -10.34 11.83 -23.74
CA ASP A 463 -10.71 11.73 -25.17
C ASP A 463 -9.66 11.02 -26.03
N VAL A 464 -8.38 11.08 -25.64
CA VAL A 464 -7.31 10.31 -26.30
C VAL A 464 -7.59 8.81 -26.17
N HIS A 465 -7.95 8.36 -24.97
CA HIS A 465 -8.33 6.96 -24.76
C HIS A 465 -9.58 6.58 -25.57
N LYS A 466 -10.62 7.42 -25.61
CA LYS A 466 -11.84 7.17 -26.40
C LYS A 466 -11.50 6.99 -27.89
N MET A 467 -10.68 7.89 -28.43
CA MET A 467 -10.24 7.86 -29.83
C MET A 467 -9.43 6.59 -30.12
N GLN A 468 -8.38 6.33 -29.34
CA GLN A 468 -7.53 5.15 -29.54
C GLN A 468 -8.36 3.86 -29.47
N ARG A 469 -9.22 3.72 -28.44
CA ARG A 469 -10.07 2.55 -28.28
C ARG A 469 -10.97 2.35 -29.50
N LYS A 470 -11.72 3.38 -29.90
CA LYS A 470 -12.64 3.32 -31.04
C LYS A 470 -11.96 2.83 -32.32
N ASN A 471 -10.76 3.35 -32.61
CA ASN A 471 -10.03 3.03 -33.83
C ASN A 471 -9.32 1.66 -33.77
N LEU A 472 -9.09 1.11 -32.58
CA LEU A 472 -8.54 -0.23 -32.39
C LEU A 472 -9.60 -1.33 -32.33
N MET A 473 -10.85 -1.01 -31.97
CA MET A 473 -11.96 -1.98 -31.86
C MET A 473 -12.12 -2.94 -33.05
N PRO A 474 -11.94 -2.54 -34.33
CA PRO A 474 -12.11 -3.46 -35.45
C PRO A 474 -11.19 -4.69 -35.39
N ALA A 475 -9.94 -4.53 -34.90
CA ALA A 475 -8.98 -5.62 -34.68
C ALA A 475 -9.38 -6.58 -33.56
N PHE A 476 -10.35 -6.21 -32.72
CA PHE A 476 -10.86 -7.05 -31.63
C PHE A 476 -12.32 -7.45 -31.87
N SER A 477 -12.82 -7.29 -33.10
CA SER A 477 -14.13 -7.77 -33.49
C SER A 477 -14.16 -9.30 -33.49
N PHE A 478 -15.34 -9.87 -33.22
CA PHE A 478 -15.51 -11.32 -33.20
C PHE A 478 -15.08 -11.99 -34.51
N ARG A 479 -15.38 -11.37 -35.65
CA ARG A 479 -14.98 -11.86 -36.97
C ARG A 479 -13.47 -11.92 -37.11
N HIS A 480 -12.77 -10.85 -36.74
CA HIS A 480 -11.31 -10.80 -36.84
C HIS A 480 -10.64 -11.81 -35.92
N ILE A 481 -11.12 -11.96 -34.68
CA ILE A 481 -10.59 -12.95 -33.74
C ILE A 481 -10.74 -14.36 -34.31
N LYS A 482 -11.85 -14.68 -34.97
CA LYS A 482 -12.02 -15.99 -35.64
C LYS A 482 -10.99 -16.26 -36.75
N GLU A 483 -10.55 -15.21 -37.44
CA GLU A 483 -9.51 -15.31 -38.48
C GLU A 483 -8.12 -15.58 -37.86
N LEU A 484 -7.93 -15.37 -36.55
CA LEU A 484 -6.66 -15.58 -35.84
C LEU A 484 -6.50 -16.98 -35.23
N TYR A 485 -7.55 -17.80 -35.17
CA TYR A 485 -7.45 -19.17 -34.63
C TYR A 485 -6.37 -20.03 -35.29
N PRO A 486 -6.17 -19.99 -36.62
CA PRO A 486 -5.05 -20.71 -37.25
C PRO A 486 -3.68 -20.27 -36.72
N VAL A 487 -3.51 -18.98 -36.38
CA VAL A 487 -2.27 -18.48 -35.78
C VAL A 487 -2.11 -19.03 -34.36
N PHE A 488 -3.17 -18.96 -33.54
CA PHE A 488 -3.14 -19.49 -32.18
C PHE A 488 -2.84 -20.98 -32.17
N TRP A 489 -3.47 -21.74 -33.05
CA TRP A 489 -3.27 -23.18 -33.17
C TRP A 489 -1.87 -23.53 -33.66
N SER A 490 -1.37 -22.83 -34.69
CA SER A 490 0.02 -23.00 -35.16
C SER A 490 1.03 -22.80 -34.03
N LYS A 491 0.83 -21.78 -33.19
CA LYS A 491 1.72 -21.55 -32.04
C LYS A 491 1.51 -22.55 -30.91
N ALA A 492 0.31 -23.08 -30.74
CA ALA A 492 0.04 -24.19 -29.82
C ALA A 492 0.75 -25.49 -30.27
N GLN A 493 0.77 -25.77 -31.58
CA GLN A 493 1.54 -26.88 -32.15
C GLN A 493 3.04 -26.66 -31.91
N GLU A 494 3.58 -25.49 -32.26
CA GLU A 494 5.01 -25.16 -32.01
C GLU A 494 5.39 -25.30 -30.54
N LEU A 495 4.52 -24.85 -29.62
CA LEU A 495 4.70 -25.01 -28.18
C LEU A 495 4.81 -26.48 -27.76
N VAL A 496 3.89 -27.32 -28.22
CA VAL A 496 3.90 -28.76 -27.88
C VAL A 496 5.17 -29.44 -28.41
N HIS A 497 5.57 -29.15 -29.65
CA HIS A 497 6.80 -29.69 -30.22
C HIS A 497 8.06 -29.18 -29.51
N GLY A 498 8.07 -27.92 -29.08
CA GLY A 498 9.15 -27.34 -28.30
C GLY A 498 9.34 -28.04 -26.96
N ILE A 499 8.25 -28.27 -26.23
CA ILE A 499 8.25 -29.04 -24.98
C ILE A 499 8.72 -30.48 -25.23
N GLU A 500 8.22 -31.13 -26.30
CA GLU A 500 8.61 -32.51 -26.63
C GLU A 500 10.13 -32.62 -26.87
N LYS A 501 10.69 -31.61 -27.55
CA LYS A 501 12.12 -31.50 -27.79
C LYS A 501 12.91 -31.33 -26.50
N GLU A 502 12.52 -30.43 -25.60
CA GLU A 502 13.17 -30.23 -24.30
C GLU A 502 13.16 -31.50 -23.46
N LEU A 503 12.01 -32.17 -23.34
CA LEU A 503 11.88 -33.42 -22.58
C LEU A 503 12.82 -34.51 -23.10
N LYS A 504 12.98 -34.62 -24.43
CA LYS A 504 13.89 -35.58 -25.08
C LYS A 504 15.36 -35.21 -24.90
N GLU A 505 15.72 -33.95 -25.14
CA GLU A 505 17.12 -33.49 -25.11
C GLU A 505 17.68 -33.45 -23.69
N GLU A 506 16.88 -33.01 -22.71
CA GLU A 506 17.31 -32.91 -21.31
C GLU A 506 17.09 -34.21 -20.52
N SER A 507 16.42 -35.22 -21.12
CA SER A 507 16.05 -36.48 -20.45
C SER A 507 15.34 -36.23 -19.11
N THR A 508 14.44 -35.25 -19.08
CA THR A 508 13.69 -34.81 -17.91
C THR A 508 12.19 -35.07 -18.10
N SER A 509 11.46 -35.18 -17.01
CA SER A 509 10.00 -35.20 -16.98
C SER A 509 9.42 -33.89 -16.44
N GLU A 510 10.22 -32.85 -16.23
CA GLU A 510 9.80 -31.59 -15.65
C GLU A 510 10.10 -30.40 -16.58
N ILE A 511 9.11 -29.52 -16.76
CA ILE A 511 9.27 -28.27 -17.51
C ILE A 511 8.93 -27.07 -16.63
N ASP A 512 9.50 -25.90 -16.93
CA ASP A 512 9.02 -24.63 -16.37
C ASP A 512 7.91 -24.05 -17.25
N ILE A 513 6.65 -24.20 -16.81
CA ILE A 513 5.51 -23.74 -17.62
C ILE A 513 5.44 -22.22 -17.72
N VAL A 514 6.02 -21.47 -16.78
CA VAL A 514 6.05 -20.00 -16.84
C VAL A 514 6.85 -19.52 -18.06
N ASP A 515 7.95 -20.20 -18.34
CA ASP A 515 8.86 -19.87 -19.43
C ASP A 515 8.25 -20.25 -20.79
N TRP A 516 7.72 -21.46 -20.92
CA TRP A 516 7.02 -21.90 -22.12
C TRP A 516 5.77 -21.07 -22.46
N ALA A 517 4.97 -20.72 -21.45
CA ALA A 517 3.81 -19.86 -21.64
C ALA A 517 4.20 -18.45 -22.09
N SER A 518 5.32 -17.92 -21.59
CA SER A 518 5.88 -16.62 -21.98
C SER A 518 6.30 -16.63 -23.45
N ARG A 519 7.07 -17.63 -23.91
CA ARG A 519 7.44 -17.80 -25.32
C ARG A 519 6.23 -17.87 -26.25
N ALA A 520 5.24 -18.69 -25.89
CA ALA A 520 4.06 -18.89 -26.71
C ALA A 520 3.27 -17.59 -26.90
N SER A 521 2.99 -16.88 -25.79
CA SER A 521 2.26 -15.61 -25.87
C SER A 521 3.05 -14.50 -26.58
N MET A 522 4.38 -14.50 -26.51
CA MET A 522 5.23 -13.57 -27.28
C MET A 522 5.08 -13.79 -28.79
N ASP A 523 5.16 -15.04 -29.24
CA ASP A 523 5.03 -15.37 -30.66
C ASP A 523 3.61 -15.11 -31.17
N ILE A 524 2.59 -15.41 -30.36
CA ILE A 524 1.20 -15.12 -30.70
C ILE A 524 0.96 -13.61 -30.85
N ILE A 525 1.40 -12.78 -29.89
CA ILE A 525 1.19 -11.33 -29.99
C ILE A 525 2.03 -10.70 -31.10
N GLY A 526 3.20 -11.26 -31.42
CA GLY A 526 3.99 -10.89 -32.59
C GLY A 526 3.22 -11.13 -33.89
N SER A 527 2.75 -12.36 -34.11
CA SER A 527 2.08 -12.73 -35.35
C SER A 527 0.71 -12.06 -35.46
N ALA A 528 -0.15 -12.22 -34.47
CA ALA A 528 -1.53 -11.71 -34.51
C ALA A 528 -1.65 -10.20 -34.23
N GLY A 529 -0.73 -9.63 -33.46
CA GLY A 529 -0.75 -8.21 -33.12
C GLY A 529 0.04 -7.33 -34.09
N MET A 530 1.10 -7.85 -34.70
CA MET A 530 2.08 -7.06 -35.47
C MET A 530 2.32 -7.58 -36.89
N GLY A 531 1.87 -8.79 -37.21
CA GLY A 531 2.25 -9.48 -38.44
C GLY A 531 3.73 -9.85 -38.47
N HIS A 532 4.34 -10.14 -37.31
CA HIS A 532 5.77 -10.43 -37.20
C HIS A 532 6.05 -11.70 -36.39
N GLU A 533 6.80 -12.63 -36.98
CA GLU A 533 7.22 -13.88 -36.36
C GLU A 533 8.50 -13.67 -35.54
N PHE A 534 8.37 -13.57 -34.20
CA PHE A 534 9.53 -13.47 -33.30
C PHE A 534 10.30 -14.79 -33.16
N LYS A 535 9.61 -15.94 -33.24
CA LYS A 535 10.17 -17.30 -33.13
C LYS A 535 10.82 -17.60 -31.77
N SER A 536 10.27 -17.01 -30.71
CA SER A 536 10.65 -17.20 -29.30
C SER A 536 10.50 -18.65 -28.85
N LEU A 537 9.55 -19.40 -29.42
CA LEU A 537 9.37 -20.83 -29.15
C LEU A 537 10.52 -21.69 -29.70
N ALA A 538 11.15 -21.26 -30.80
CA ALA A 538 12.24 -21.99 -31.44
C ALA A 538 13.62 -21.57 -30.92
N ASP A 539 13.79 -20.28 -30.62
CA ASP A 539 15.02 -19.72 -30.07
C ASP A 539 14.72 -18.92 -28.78
N PRO A 540 15.02 -19.49 -27.61
CA PRO A 540 14.74 -18.85 -26.33
C PRO A 540 15.56 -17.57 -26.10
N SER A 541 16.67 -17.36 -26.82
CA SER A 541 17.49 -16.15 -26.66
C SER A 541 16.81 -14.87 -27.16
N ILE A 542 15.88 -15.02 -28.12
CA ILE A 542 15.02 -13.94 -28.62
C ILE A 542 14.05 -13.52 -27.51
N GLU A 543 13.49 -14.52 -26.82
CA GLU A 543 12.65 -14.29 -25.66
C GLU A 543 13.45 -13.67 -24.51
N ASP A 544 14.70 -14.08 -24.25
CA ASP A 544 15.49 -13.53 -23.14
C ASP A 544 15.75 -12.02 -23.28
N THR A 545 15.87 -11.53 -24.52
CA THR A 545 15.92 -10.09 -24.84
C THR A 545 14.59 -9.40 -24.54
N MET A 546 13.47 -10.08 -24.80
CA MET A 546 12.11 -9.61 -24.52
C MET A 546 11.61 -9.91 -23.10
N LYS A 547 12.23 -10.81 -22.32
CA LYS A 547 11.97 -11.00 -20.88
C LYS A 547 12.42 -9.78 -20.10
N MET A 548 13.45 -9.08 -20.58
CA MET A 548 13.82 -7.77 -20.06
C MET A 548 12.71 -6.75 -20.28
N TYR A 549 12.00 -6.85 -21.39
CA TYR A 549 10.80 -6.08 -21.73
C TYR A 549 9.57 -6.50 -20.91
N GLY A 550 9.23 -7.79 -20.82
CA GLY A 550 8.11 -8.36 -20.05
C GLY A 550 8.27 -8.27 -18.53
N SER A 551 9.50 -8.09 -18.02
CA SER A 551 9.77 -7.78 -16.61
C SER A 551 9.34 -6.37 -16.19
N MET A 552 8.37 -5.77 -16.87
CA MET A 552 7.72 -4.51 -16.50
C MET A 552 7.24 -4.60 -15.06
N VAL A 553 7.94 -3.85 -14.21
CA VAL A 553 7.71 -3.78 -12.77
C VAL A 553 8.14 -5.03 -11.97
N LYS A 554 8.99 -5.93 -12.50
CA LYS A 554 9.83 -6.72 -11.57
C LYS A 554 10.71 -5.71 -10.85
N GLN A 555 10.40 -5.43 -9.60
CA GLN A 555 11.20 -4.55 -8.78
C GLN A 555 12.53 -5.25 -8.46
N SER A 556 13.47 -5.26 -9.39
CA SER A 556 14.83 -5.72 -9.11
C SER A 556 15.46 -4.86 -8.02
N ARG A 557 16.54 -5.33 -7.42
CA ARG A 557 17.32 -4.54 -6.45
C ARG A 557 17.69 -3.15 -6.97
N GLY A 558 18.06 -3.03 -8.25
CA GLY A 558 18.41 -1.76 -8.89
C GLY A 558 17.19 -0.86 -9.19
N ALA A 559 16.02 -1.45 -9.46
CA ALA A 559 14.78 -0.71 -9.70
C ALA A 559 14.14 -0.23 -8.39
N LYS A 560 14.12 -1.08 -7.35
CA LYS A 560 13.78 -0.66 -5.97
C LYS A 560 14.70 0.46 -5.53
N LEU A 561 16.00 0.31 -5.78
CA LEU A 561 16.99 1.34 -5.51
C LEU A 561 16.73 2.61 -6.31
N LEU A 562 16.42 2.52 -7.60
CA LEU A 562 16.09 3.71 -8.40
C LEU A 562 14.81 4.38 -7.90
N THR A 563 13.73 3.65 -7.62
CA THR A 563 12.50 4.22 -7.05
C THR A 563 12.79 4.89 -5.72
N VAL A 564 13.58 4.25 -4.88
CA VAL A 564 14.12 4.80 -3.63
C VAL A 564 14.93 6.08 -3.87
N LEU A 565 15.80 6.09 -4.88
CA LEU A 565 16.61 7.25 -5.24
C LEU A 565 15.77 8.35 -5.87
N GLN A 566 14.74 8.05 -6.66
CA GLN A 566 13.81 9.01 -7.25
C GLN A 566 12.92 9.69 -6.19
N LEU A 567 12.73 9.06 -5.04
CA LEU A 567 12.08 9.69 -3.89
C LEU A 567 12.97 10.74 -3.19
N VAL A 568 14.30 10.69 -3.41
CA VAL A 568 15.28 11.51 -2.66
C VAL A 568 16.10 12.44 -3.57
N LEU A 569 16.34 12.04 -4.81
CA LEU A 569 17.14 12.75 -5.81
C LEU A 569 16.23 13.28 -6.93
N PRO A 570 16.51 14.49 -7.44
CA PRO A 570 15.85 15.02 -8.64
C PRO A 570 15.92 14.03 -9.80
N SER A 571 14.82 13.93 -10.57
CA SER A 571 14.69 13.00 -11.71
C SER A 571 15.88 13.09 -12.66
N ILE A 572 16.33 14.31 -12.96
CA ILE A 572 17.49 14.61 -13.80
C ILE A 572 18.73 13.81 -13.34
N ILE A 573 19.04 13.78 -12.05
CA ILE A 573 20.22 13.07 -11.53
C ILE A 573 20.02 11.56 -11.65
N THR A 574 18.84 11.06 -11.31
CA THR A 574 18.54 9.61 -11.37
C THR A 574 18.47 9.06 -12.79
N ASP A 575 18.10 9.89 -13.75
CA ASP A 575 18.02 9.54 -15.17
C ASP A 575 19.44 9.37 -15.77
N TYR A 576 20.49 9.95 -15.16
CA TYR A 576 21.90 9.75 -15.52
C TYR A 576 22.63 8.66 -14.72
N LEU A 577 22.01 8.06 -13.68
CA LEU A 577 22.67 7.02 -12.89
C LEU A 577 22.71 5.67 -13.64
N PRO A 578 23.91 5.11 -13.91
CA PRO A 578 24.05 3.89 -14.70
C PRO A 578 23.79 2.64 -13.85
N PHE A 579 22.54 2.42 -13.44
CA PHE A 579 22.15 1.12 -12.87
C PHE A 579 22.02 0.09 -14.00
N GLN A 580 22.71 -1.05 -13.88
CA GLN A 580 22.74 -2.10 -14.92
C GLN A 580 21.35 -2.52 -15.43
N ARG A 581 20.30 -2.49 -14.60
CA ARG A 581 18.91 -2.74 -15.04
C ARG A 581 18.23 -1.53 -15.67
N ASN A 582 18.50 -0.29 -15.25
CA ASN A 582 17.97 0.86 -15.99
C ASN A 582 18.51 0.83 -17.41
N MET A 583 19.81 0.56 -17.58
CA MET A 583 20.39 0.36 -18.90
C MET A 583 19.75 -0.82 -19.62
N GLY A 584 19.55 -1.97 -18.95
CA GLY A 584 18.93 -3.15 -19.58
C GLY A 584 17.46 -2.95 -19.99
N VAL A 585 16.60 -2.42 -19.12
CA VAL A 585 15.18 -2.18 -19.39
C VAL A 585 14.99 -1.02 -20.37
N LEU A 586 15.79 0.04 -20.26
CA LEU A 586 15.78 1.13 -21.25
C LEU A 586 16.35 0.66 -22.59
N ALA A 587 17.38 -0.19 -22.61
CA ALA A 587 17.90 -0.79 -23.84
C ALA A 587 16.88 -1.73 -24.48
N ALA A 588 16.20 -2.57 -23.68
CA ALA A 588 15.13 -3.44 -24.17
C ALA A 588 13.93 -2.62 -24.68
N SER A 589 13.51 -1.59 -23.95
CA SER A 589 12.47 -0.65 -24.41
C SER A 589 12.89 0.05 -25.70
N LYS A 590 14.15 0.50 -25.80
CA LYS A 590 14.71 1.11 -27.01
C LYS A 590 14.71 0.13 -28.19
N ALA A 591 15.18 -1.10 -27.99
CA ALA A 591 15.19 -2.14 -29.02
C ALA A 591 13.78 -2.52 -29.48
N ALA A 592 12.83 -2.61 -28.55
CA ALA A 592 11.42 -2.85 -28.85
C ALA A 592 10.80 -1.67 -29.62
N ARG A 593 11.10 -0.43 -29.24
CA ARG A 593 10.68 0.78 -29.97
C ARG A 593 11.27 0.86 -31.38
N GLU A 594 12.57 0.60 -31.52
CA GLU A 594 13.25 0.57 -32.82
C GLU A 594 12.66 -0.50 -33.74
N THR A 595 12.35 -1.68 -33.18
CA THR A 595 11.69 -2.76 -33.91
C THR A 595 10.26 -2.38 -34.30
N SER A 596 9.50 -1.79 -33.37
CA SER A 596 8.16 -1.27 -33.63
C SER A 596 8.16 -0.25 -34.77
N GLN A 597 9.09 0.72 -34.72
CA GLN A 597 9.24 1.73 -35.76
C GLN A 597 9.58 1.10 -37.12
N ARG A 598 10.47 0.11 -37.15
CA ARG A 598 10.85 -0.60 -38.38
C ARG A 598 9.64 -1.31 -39.01
N LEU A 599 8.85 -2.00 -38.20
CA LEU A 599 7.66 -2.72 -38.65
C LEU A 599 6.56 -1.76 -39.14
N ILE A 600 6.33 -0.66 -38.44
CA ILE A 600 5.40 0.40 -38.87
C ILE A 600 5.84 1.01 -40.20
N ASN A 601 7.14 1.31 -40.36
CA ASN A 601 7.67 1.86 -41.61
C ASN A 601 7.50 0.88 -42.78
N ALA A 602 7.76 -0.42 -42.56
CA ALA A 602 7.55 -1.44 -43.58
C ALA A 602 6.06 -1.51 -44.01
N LYS A 603 5.13 -1.49 -43.06
CA LYS A 603 3.68 -1.46 -43.35
C LYS A 603 3.27 -0.19 -44.10
N LYS A 604 3.83 0.97 -43.77
CA LYS A 604 3.59 2.22 -44.51
C LYS A 604 4.04 2.13 -45.97
N VAL A 605 5.19 1.51 -46.22
CA VAL A 605 5.68 1.28 -47.59
C VAL A 605 4.73 0.36 -48.36
N GLN A 606 4.29 -0.75 -47.76
CA GLN A 606 3.31 -1.66 -48.36
C GLN A 606 1.98 -0.94 -48.68
N MET A 607 1.47 -0.16 -47.72
CA MET A 607 0.24 0.62 -47.89
C MET A 607 0.37 1.66 -49.01
N ALA A 608 1.52 2.34 -49.11
CA ALA A 608 1.81 3.28 -50.18
C ALA A 608 1.93 2.59 -51.56
N ALA A 609 2.43 1.35 -51.58
CA ALA A 609 2.45 0.49 -52.77
C ALA A 609 1.08 -0.12 -53.12
N LYS A 610 0.02 0.17 -52.34
CA LYS A 610 -1.33 -0.40 -52.45
C LYS A 610 -1.36 -1.92 -52.29
N GLU A 611 -0.39 -2.47 -51.57
CA GLU A 611 -0.39 -3.87 -51.17
C GLU A 611 -1.38 -4.09 -50.02
N LYS A 612 -1.99 -5.28 -49.97
CA LYS A 612 -2.91 -5.63 -48.89
C LYS A 612 -2.11 -5.88 -47.61
N LEU A 613 -2.41 -5.12 -46.55
CA LEU A 613 -1.78 -5.33 -45.25
C LEU A 613 -2.28 -6.62 -44.59
N SER A 614 -1.42 -7.20 -43.75
CA SER A 614 -1.78 -8.31 -42.87
C SER A 614 -2.89 -7.89 -41.91
N PRO A 615 -3.86 -8.77 -41.60
CA PRO A 615 -4.95 -8.49 -40.68
C PRO A 615 -4.45 -8.58 -39.23
N ASP A 616 -3.66 -7.58 -38.80
CA ASP A 616 -3.18 -7.45 -37.42
C ASP A 616 -3.58 -6.10 -36.80
N ILE A 617 -3.37 -5.99 -35.48
CA ILE A 617 -3.78 -4.82 -34.69
C ILE A 617 -3.12 -3.53 -35.21
N ILE A 618 -1.84 -3.60 -35.59
CA ILE A 618 -1.09 -2.41 -36.04
C ILE A 618 -1.47 -1.99 -37.45
N SER A 619 -1.73 -2.94 -38.35
CA SER A 619 -2.31 -2.62 -39.67
C SER A 619 -3.64 -1.90 -39.51
N THR A 620 -4.53 -2.38 -38.63
CA THR A 620 -5.82 -1.74 -38.34
C THR A 620 -5.65 -0.30 -37.80
N ALA A 621 -4.72 -0.12 -36.86
CA ALA A 621 -4.43 1.20 -36.30
C ALA A 621 -3.89 2.16 -37.38
N LEU A 622 -3.00 1.68 -38.24
CA LEU A 622 -2.42 2.46 -39.34
C LEU A 622 -3.49 2.85 -40.38
N GLU A 623 -4.33 1.92 -40.79
CA GLU A 623 -5.42 2.14 -41.76
C GLU A 623 -6.47 3.12 -41.26
N SER A 624 -6.65 3.25 -39.94
CA SER A 624 -7.58 4.22 -39.37
C SER A 624 -7.21 5.68 -39.66
N GLY A 625 -5.93 5.98 -39.96
CA GLY A 625 -5.44 7.33 -40.21
C GLY A 625 -5.47 8.29 -39.01
N HIS A 626 -5.79 7.80 -37.81
CA HIS A 626 -5.99 8.63 -36.61
C HIS A 626 -4.80 8.63 -35.62
N PHE A 627 -3.75 7.88 -35.92
CA PHE A 627 -2.56 7.78 -35.06
C PHE A 627 -1.37 8.50 -35.68
N THR A 628 -0.62 9.22 -34.86
CA THR A 628 0.72 9.69 -35.22
C THR A 628 1.70 8.51 -35.22
N ASP A 629 2.88 8.70 -35.82
CA ASP A 629 3.93 7.67 -35.84
C ASP A 629 4.34 7.24 -34.43
N GLU A 630 4.56 8.21 -33.54
CA GLU A 630 4.85 7.96 -32.13
C GLU A 630 3.66 7.28 -31.44
N GLY A 631 2.43 7.69 -31.76
CA GLY A 631 1.21 7.05 -31.24
C GLY A 631 1.04 5.60 -31.69
N LEU A 632 1.46 5.25 -32.92
CA LEU A 632 1.49 3.87 -33.41
C LEU A 632 2.55 3.05 -32.67
N VAL A 633 3.75 3.59 -32.48
CA VAL A 633 4.81 2.93 -31.71
C VAL A 633 4.36 2.68 -30.27
N ASP A 634 3.82 3.70 -29.58
CA ASP A 634 3.34 3.57 -28.20
C ASP A 634 2.16 2.57 -28.08
N THR A 635 1.31 2.51 -29.10
CA THR A 635 0.22 1.52 -29.20
C THR A 635 0.78 0.11 -29.37
N MET A 636 1.77 -0.07 -30.25
CA MET A 636 2.45 -1.35 -30.48
C MET A 636 3.17 -1.85 -29.22
N MET A 637 3.86 -0.95 -28.53
CA MET A 637 4.49 -1.22 -27.24
C MET A 637 3.42 -1.63 -26.20
N THR A 638 2.29 -0.93 -26.17
CA THR A 638 1.19 -1.30 -25.25
C THR A 638 0.71 -2.73 -25.49
N PHE A 639 0.47 -3.13 -26.74
CA PHE A 639 -0.04 -4.47 -27.05
C PHE A 639 1.00 -5.56 -26.83
N LEU A 640 2.27 -5.32 -27.16
CA LEU A 640 3.34 -6.26 -26.87
C LEU A 640 3.42 -6.59 -25.38
N ALA A 641 3.34 -5.58 -24.52
CA ALA A 641 3.42 -5.79 -23.07
C ALA A 641 2.12 -6.39 -22.49
N ALA A 642 0.96 -5.85 -22.88
CA ALA A 642 -0.33 -6.27 -22.34
C ALA A 642 -0.70 -7.68 -22.80
N GLY A 643 -0.48 -8.03 -24.08
CA GLY A 643 -0.85 -9.32 -24.66
C GLY A 643 0.12 -10.45 -24.34
N HIS A 644 1.38 -10.15 -24.02
CA HIS A 644 2.38 -11.17 -23.69
C HIS A 644 2.26 -11.68 -22.25
N GLU A 645 2.52 -10.80 -21.28
CA GLU A 645 2.73 -11.21 -19.89
C GLU A 645 1.43 -11.68 -19.22
N THR A 646 0.28 -11.09 -19.58
CA THR A 646 -1.01 -11.46 -18.99
C THR A 646 -1.52 -12.80 -19.51
N SER A 647 -1.40 -13.07 -20.82
CA SER A 647 -1.75 -14.36 -21.41
C SER A 647 -0.84 -15.48 -20.90
N ALA A 648 0.46 -15.23 -20.80
CA ALA A 648 1.42 -16.19 -20.23
C ALA A 648 1.08 -16.55 -18.77
N ALA A 649 0.72 -15.56 -17.95
CA ALA A 649 0.28 -15.79 -16.58
C ALA A 649 -1.04 -16.58 -16.54
N ALA A 650 -2.01 -16.27 -17.40
CA ALA A 650 -3.27 -17.00 -17.47
C ALA A 650 -3.06 -18.49 -17.81
N LEU A 651 -2.20 -18.80 -18.79
CA LEU A 651 -1.85 -20.18 -19.13
C LEU A 651 -1.12 -20.88 -17.99
N THR A 652 -0.15 -20.21 -17.36
CA THR A 652 0.58 -20.73 -16.19
C THR A 652 -0.39 -21.16 -15.09
N TRP A 653 -1.33 -20.29 -14.71
CA TRP A 653 -2.30 -20.58 -13.65
C TRP A 653 -3.30 -21.66 -14.06
N THR A 654 -3.66 -21.73 -15.34
CA THR A 654 -4.53 -22.79 -15.88
C THR A 654 -3.84 -24.16 -15.75
N ILE A 655 -2.58 -24.27 -16.17
CA ILE A 655 -1.81 -25.52 -16.02
C ILE A 655 -1.58 -25.87 -14.55
N PHE A 656 -1.28 -24.88 -13.69
CA PHE A 656 -1.18 -25.08 -12.25
C PHE A 656 -2.44 -25.72 -11.66
N LEU A 657 -3.61 -25.14 -11.97
CA LEU A 657 -4.90 -25.63 -11.49
C LEU A 657 -5.21 -27.04 -12.02
N LEU A 658 -4.93 -27.30 -13.29
CA LEU A 658 -5.13 -28.62 -13.90
C LEU A 658 -4.16 -29.68 -13.34
N ALA A 659 -2.92 -29.31 -13.03
CA ALA A 659 -1.94 -30.21 -12.42
C ALA A 659 -2.36 -30.62 -11.00
N LYS A 660 -3.05 -29.74 -10.26
CA LYS A 660 -3.58 -30.07 -8.93
C LYS A 660 -4.87 -30.91 -8.96
N ASN A 661 -5.63 -30.83 -10.06
CA ASN A 661 -6.98 -31.40 -10.18
C ASN A 661 -7.06 -32.40 -11.35
N HIS A 662 -6.51 -33.59 -11.14
CA HIS A 662 -6.41 -34.63 -12.18
C HIS A 662 -7.75 -35.10 -12.75
N ASP A 663 -8.80 -35.13 -11.95
CA ASP A 663 -10.16 -35.46 -12.38
C ASP A 663 -10.69 -34.47 -13.42
N ILE A 664 -10.52 -33.17 -13.16
CA ILE A 664 -10.86 -32.10 -14.10
C ILE A 664 -9.99 -32.19 -15.35
N GLN A 665 -8.68 -32.41 -15.19
CA GLN A 665 -7.75 -32.55 -16.31
C GLN A 665 -8.10 -33.73 -17.21
N ASN A 666 -8.47 -34.88 -16.64
CA ASN A 666 -8.86 -36.07 -17.39
C ASN A 666 -10.15 -35.86 -18.16
N ARG A 667 -11.17 -35.28 -17.53
CA ARG A 667 -12.43 -34.95 -18.22
C ARG A 667 -12.21 -33.94 -19.35
N LEU A 668 -11.40 -32.92 -19.13
CA LEU A 668 -11.04 -31.96 -20.19
C LEU A 668 -10.37 -32.66 -21.36
N ARG A 669 -9.43 -33.58 -21.08
CA ARG A 669 -8.77 -34.38 -22.11
C ARG A 669 -9.75 -35.25 -22.88
N GLU A 670 -10.73 -35.86 -22.21
CA GLU A 670 -11.78 -36.64 -22.87
C GLU A 670 -12.58 -35.78 -23.86
N GLU A 671 -13.03 -34.57 -23.47
CA GLU A 671 -13.71 -33.64 -24.38
C GLU A 671 -12.82 -33.29 -25.58
N ILE A 672 -11.56 -32.94 -25.33
CA ILE A 672 -10.60 -32.57 -26.39
C ILE A 672 -10.41 -33.73 -27.38
N ARG A 673 -10.05 -34.92 -26.89
CA ARG A 673 -9.71 -36.06 -27.76
C ARG A 673 -10.91 -36.65 -28.50
N GLN A 674 -12.14 -36.39 -28.05
CA GLN A 674 -13.36 -36.77 -28.78
C GLN A 674 -13.68 -35.85 -29.95
N ASN A 675 -13.16 -34.62 -29.96
CA ASN A 675 -13.55 -33.56 -30.89
C ASN A 675 -12.38 -33.02 -31.73
N VAL A 676 -11.14 -33.30 -31.32
CA VAL A 676 -9.91 -32.86 -31.97
C VAL A 676 -8.99 -34.07 -32.17
N ASP A 677 -8.73 -34.41 -33.43
CA ASP A 677 -7.97 -35.59 -33.85
C ASP A 677 -6.46 -35.29 -33.94
N GLY A 678 -5.86 -34.89 -32.82
CA GLY A 678 -4.43 -34.62 -32.70
C GLY A 678 -4.03 -33.18 -33.07
N LEU A 679 -2.73 -32.99 -33.33
CA LEU A 679 -2.14 -31.69 -33.67
C LEU A 679 -2.15 -31.41 -35.18
N THR A 680 -3.31 -31.57 -35.81
CA THR A 680 -3.52 -31.35 -37.25
C THR A 680 -3.81 -29.89 -37.58
N ASP A 681 -3.56 -29.47 -38.82
CA ASP A 681 -3.76 -28.07 -39.25
C ASP A 681 -5.24 -27.69 -39.48
N ASP A 682 -6.16 -28.64 -39.34
CA ASP A 682 -7.60 -28.46 -39.59
C ASP A 682 -8.39 -28.06 -38.32
N VAL A 683 -7.71 -27.64 -37.26
CA VAL A 683 -8.35 -27.12 -36.05
C VAL A 683 -8.67 -25.64 -36.23
N ASP A 684 -9.96 -25.35 -36.36
CA ASP A 684 -10.49 -24.00 -36.60
C ASP A 684 -11.24 -23.44 -35.39
N ALA A 685 -11.71 -22.20 -35.52
CA ALA A 685 -12.51 -21.55 -34.48
C ALA A 685 -13.78 -22.33 -34.12
N LYS A 686 -14.39 -23.04 -35.07
CA LYS A 686 -15.63 -23.77 -34.82
C LYS A 686 -15.39 -24.98 -33.90
N LYS A 687 -14.31 -25.73 -34.12
CA LYS A 687 -13.92 -26.85 -33.25
C LYS A 687 -13.63 -26.37 -31.83
N LEU A 688 -12.74 -25.38 -31.68
CA LEU A 688 -12.34 -24.88 -30.36
C LEU A 688 -13.48 -24.17 -29.60
N ASP A 689 -14.30 -23.35 -30.27
CA ASP A 689 -15.48 -22.73 -29.65
C ASP A 689 -16.54 -23.77 -29.21
N GLY A 690 -16.52 -24.97 -29.82
CA GLY A 690 -17.42 -26.07 -29.48
C GLY A 690 -17.04 -26.84 -28.22
N LEU A 691 -15.82 -26.66 -27.70
CA LEU A 691 -15.32 -27.31 -26.50
C LEU A 691 -15.80 -26.55 -25.25
N SER A 692 -17.01 -26.86 -24.84
CA SER A 692 -17.70 -26.19 -23.73
C SER A 692 -16.98 -26.32 -22.39
N TYR A 693 -16.43 -27.49 -22.08
CA TYR A 693 -15.72 -27.73 -20.83
C TYR A 693 -14.32 -27.08 -20.85
N LEU A 694 -13.64 -27.04 -22.00
CA LEU A 694 -12.44 -26.22 -22.19
C LEU A 694 -12.71 -24.75 -21.89
N HIS A 695 -13.78 -24.18 -22.46
CA HIS A 695 -14.17 -22.80 -22.18
C HIS A 695 -14.43 -22.59 -20.68
N ALA A 696 -15.14 -23.52 -20.03
CA ALA A 696 -15.41 -23.49 -18.60
C ALA A 696 -14.12 -23.51 -17.74
N VAL A 697 -13.16 -24.37 -18.09
CA VAL A 697 -11.85 -24.46 -17.43
C VAL A 697 -11.08 -23.15 -17.55
N CYS A 698 -11.03 -22.56 -18.75
CA CYS A 698 -10.35 -21.29 -18.97
C CYS A 698 -11.00 -20.14 -18.19
N GLN A 699 -12.34 -20.05 -18.20
CA GLN A 699 -13.07 -19.03 -17.43
C GLN A 699 -12.84 -19.17 -15.93
N GLU A 700 -12.91 -20.38 -15.40
CA GLU A 700 -12.71 -20.62 -13.96
C GLU A 700 -11.26 -20.32 -13.54
N SER A 701 -10.29 -20.65 -14.39
CA SER A 701 -8.88 -20.32 -14.15
C SER A 701 -8.68 -18.80 -14.09
N LEU A 702 -9.26 -18.05 -15.04
CA LEU A 702 -9.23 -16.60 -15.07
C LEU A 702 -9.99 -15.95 -13.90
N ARG A 703 -11.02 -16.63 -13.36
CA ARG A 703 -11.75 -16.17 -12.18
C ARG A 703 -10.86 -16.24 -10.95
N LEU A 704 -10.34 -17.43 -10.65
CA LEU A 704 -9.51 -17.66 -9.47
C LEU A 704 -8.19 -16.87 -9.53
N TYR A 705 -7.53 -16.85 -10.69
CA TYR A 705 -6.22 -16.21 -10.86
C TYR A 705 -6.26 -15.19 -11.98
N ALA A 706 -6.88 -14.05 -11.71
CA ALA A 706 -6.79 -12.90 -12.61
C ALA A 706 -5.32 -12.46 -12.72
N PRO A 707 -4.73 -12.32 -13.93
CA PRO A 707 -3.34 -11.90 -14.07
C PRO A 707 -3.03 -10.55 -13.42
N ILE A 708 -4.02 -9.65 -13.32
CA ILE A 708 -3.91 -8.36 -12.62
C ILE A 708 -4.72 -8.42 -11.32
N PRO A 709 -4.07 -8.50 -10.14
CA PRO A 709 -4.76 -8.73 -8.87
C PRO A 709 -5.56 -7.53 -8.36
N PHE A 710 -5.08 -6.31 -8.64
CA PHE A 710 -5.74 -5.04 -8.31
C PHE A 710 -5.33 -3.92 -9.28
N THR A 711 -6.13 -2.87 -9.34
CA THR A 711 -5.83 -1.64 -10.08
C THR A 711 -6.33 -0.41 -9.31
N VAL A 712 -5.74 0.76 -9.55
CA VAL A 712 -6.03 2.00 -8.82
C VAL A 712 -6.42 3.14 -9.74
N ARG A 713 -7.26 4.05 -9.26
CA ARG A 713 -7.67 5.30 -9.90
C ARG A 713 -7.64 6.44 -8.89
N ASP A 714 -7.46 7.67 -9.36
CA ASP A 714 -7.73 8.88 -8.59
C ASP A 714 -9.02 9.52 -9.11
N ALA A 715 -9.87 9.99 -8.20
CA ALA A 715 -11.01 10.84 -8.54
C ALA A 715 -10.52 12.18 -9.12
N LEU A 716 -10.89 12.48 -10.36
CA LEU A 716 -10.42 13.67 -11.08
C LEU A 716 -11.11 14.96 -10.60
N LYS A 717 -12.29 14.82 -10.01
CA LYS A 717 -13.16 15.87 -9.48
C LYS A 717 -13.96 15.33 -8.29
N ASP A 718 -14.57 16.22 -7.53
CA ASP A 718 -15.53 15.81 -6.50
C ASP A 718 -16.70 15.07 -7.14
N THR A 719 -17.03 13.90 -6.59
CA THR A 719 -18.01 12.98 -7.15
C THR A 719 -18.68 12.18 -6.03
N GLN A 720 -19.51 11.21 -6.36
CA GLN A 720 -20.09 10.28 -5.41
C GLN A 720 -19.97 8.83 -5.92
N ILE A 721 -19.92 7.89 -4.98
CA ILE A 721 -20.08 6.46 -5.23
C ILE A 721 -21.17 5.95 -4.29
N LEU A 722 -22.28 5.43 -4.83
CA LEU A 722 -23.44 4.95 -4.06
C LEU A 722 -24.02 5.98 -3.08
N GLY A 723 -23.97 7.26 -3.44
CA GLY A 723 -24.38 8.38 -2.58
C GLY A 723 -23.34 8.81 -1.54
N THR A 724 -22.20 8.12 -1.44
CA THR A 724 -21.07 8.53 -0.60
C THR A 724 -20.23 9.57 -1.32
N SER A 725 -19.94 10.70 -0.67
CA SER A 725 -19.12 11.78 -1.22
C SER A 725 -17.66 11.36 -1.40
N VAL A 726 -17.12 11.55 -2.60
CA VAL A 726 -15.75 11.21 -2.99
C VAL A 726 -15.04 12.47 -3.48
N PRO A 727 -14.22 13.11 -2.63
CA PRO A 727 -13.48 14.30 -3.02
C PRO A 727 -12.45 14.03 -4.12
N LYS A 728 -12.12 15.07 -4.88
CA LYS A 728 -11.03 15.07 -5.86
C LYS A 728 -9.72 14.61 -5.20
N GLY A 729 -8.98 13.76 -5.92
CA GLY A 729 -7.71 13.18 -5.44
C GLY A 729 -7.89 11.93 -4.58
N THR A 730 -9.12 11.54 -4.25
CA THR A 730 -9.37 10.27 -3.54
C THR A 730 -8.94 9.09 -4.40
N MET A 731 -8.10 8.22 -3.84
CA MET A 731 -7.64 7.01 -4.51
C MET A 731 -8.70 5.90 -4.37
N VAL A 732 -9.20 5.43 -5.50
CA VAL A 732 -10.15 4.32 -5.63
C VAL A 732 -9.40 3.06 -6.06
N ILE A 733 -9.56 1.98 -5.31
CA ILE A 733 -8.93 0.67 -5.49
C ILE A 733 -9.98 -0.33 -5.96
N LEU A 734 -9.67 -1.04 -7.03
CA LEU A 734 -10.47 -2.13 -7.59
C LEU A 734 -9.66 -3.41 -7.49
N CYS A 735 -10.22 -4.47 -6.91
CA CYS A 735 -9.47 -5.69 -6.59
C CYS A 735 -10.11 -6.93 -7.26
N PRO A 736 -9.74 -7.26 -8.51
CA PRO A 736 -10.23 -8.47 -9.16
C PRO A 736 -10.05 -9.75 -8.33
N TRP A 737 -8.94 -9.94 -7.63
CA TRP A 737 -8.74 -11.14 -6.79
C TRP A 737 -9.75 -11.26 -5.66
N ALA A 738 -10.14 -10.14 -5.03
CA ALA A 738 -11.15 -10.16 -3.99
C ALA A 738 -12.55 -10.39 -4.57
N ILE A 739 -12.90 -9.66 -5.64
CA ILE A 739 -14.25 -9.72 -6.23
C ILE A 739 -14.53 -11.05 -6.90
N ASN A 740 -13.55 -11.61 -7.61
CA ASN A 740 -13.71 -12.90 -8.28
C ASN A 740 -13.84 -14.09 -7.32
N ARG A 741 -13.48 -13.92 -6.04
CA ARG A 741 -13.54 -14.95 -4.99
C ARG A 741 -14.49 -14.57 -3.86
N ALA A 742 -15.27 -13.50 -4.01
CA ALA A 742 -16.22 -13.08 -3.00
C ALA A 742 -17.33 -14.13 -2.86
N HIS A 743 -17.45 -14.72 -1.68
CA HIS A 743 -18.46 -15.75 -1.38
C HIS A 743 -19.89 -15.22 -1.60
N GLU A 744 -20.11 -13.93 -1.34
CA GLU A 744 -21.40 -13.27 -1.59
C GLU A 744 -21.81 -13.25 -3.07
N LEU A 745 -20.83 -13.26 -3.99
CA LEU A 745 -21.06 -13.18 -5.44
C LEU A 745 -21.00 -14.56 -6.11
N TRP A 746 -20.15 -15.44 -5.60
CA TRP A 746 -19.80 -16.72 -6.23
C TRP A 746 -20.29 -17.95 -5.45
N GLY A 747 -20.80 -17.78 -4.24
CA GLY A 747 -21.28 -18.87 -3.37
C GLY A 747 -20.20 -19.40 -2.42
N PRO A 748 -20.54 -20.42 -1.60
CA PRO A 748 -19.62 -20.99 -0.61
C PRO A 748 -18.41 -21.71 -1.22
N ASP A 749 -18.49 -22.12 -2.49
CA ASP A 749 -17.42 -22.77 -3.24
C ASP A 749 -16.57 -21.77 -4.04
N ALA A 750 -16.59 -20.48 -3.67
CA ALA A 750 -15.92 -19.42 -4.42
C ALA A 750 -14.39 -19.60 -4.50
N ASP A 751 -13.77 -20.25 -3.52
CA ASP A 751 -12.33 -20.51 -3.54
C ASP A 751 -11.95 -21.79 -4.30
N ASP A 752 -12.94 -22.62 -4.64
CA ASP A 752 -12.73 -23.90 -5.31
C ASP A 752 -12.57 -23.73 -6.81
N PHE A 753 -11.72 -24.58 -7.40
CA PHE A 753 -11.59 -24.68 -8.86
C PHE A 753 -12.71 -25.57 -9.41
N ASN A 754 -13.84 -24.95 -9.75
CA ASN A 754 -15.04 -25.64 -10.18
C ASN A 754 -15.50 -25.19 -11.59
N PRO A 755 -15.00 -25.80 -12.68
CA PRO A 755 -15.45 -25.48 -14.04
C PRO A 755 -16.94 -25.71 -14.27
N GLU A 756 -17.59 -26.61 -13.52
CA GLU A 756 -19.01 -26.95 -13.74
C GLU A 756 -19.96 -25.76 -13.53
N ARG A 757 -19.54 -24.74 -12.78
CA ARG A 757 -20.34 -23.50 -12.62
C ARG A 757 -20.61 -22.79 -13.95
N TRP A 758 -19.77 -23.02 -14.95
CA TRP A 758 -19.92 -22.44 -16.29
C TRP A 758 -20.72 -23.36 -17.22
N MET A 759 -21.09 -24.56 -16.80
CA MET A 759 -21.76 -25.57 -17.64
C MET A 759 -23.27 -25.61 -17.43
N ALA A 760 -23.77 -25.08 -16.31
CA ALA A 760 -25.19 -25.10 -16.01
C ALA A 760 -26.02 -24.26 -17.03
N PRO A 761 -27.28 -24.63 -17.29
CA PRO A 761 -28.13 -23.93 -18.25
C PRO A 761 -28.19 -22.41 -17.99
N GLY A 762 -27.80 -21.62 -19.00
CA GLY A 762 -27.77 -20.16 -18.93
C GLY A 762 -26.59 -19.56 -18.17
N GLN A 763 -25.64 -20.36 -17.68
CA GLN A 763 -24.51 -19.89 -16.87
C GLN A 763 -23.18 -19.79 -17.62
N ALA A 764 -23.13 -20.21 -18.90
CA ALA A 764 -21.92 -20.20 -19.72
C ALA A 764 -21.14 -18.86 -19.75
N ASN A 765 -21.84 -17.74 -19.59
CA ASN A 765 -21.23 -16.40 -19.59
C ASN A 765 -21.14 -15.75 -18.20
N SER A 766 -21.72 -16.35 -17.16
CA SER A 766 -21.80 -15.74 -15.81
C SER A 766 -21.26 -16.61 -14.69
N GLY A 767 -21.03 -17.91 -14.93
CA GLY A 767 -20.52 -18.86 -13.94
C GLY A 767 -21.45 -18.99 -12.72
N GLY A 768 -22.74 -18.73 -12.91
CA GLY A 768 -23.75 -18.72 -11.84
C GLY A 768 -23.90 -17.39 -11.09
N SER A 769 -23.06 -16.39 -11.37
CA SER A 769 -23.23 -15.05 -10.78
C SER A 769 -24.48 -14.36 -11.31
N LYS A 770 -25.17 -13.65 -10.41
CA LYS A 770 -26.34 -12.81 -10.74
C LYS A 770 -25.95 -11.41 -11.21
N ASN A 771 -24.68 -11.03 -11.10
CA ASN A 771 -24.22 -9.69 -11.44
C ASN A 771 -23.02 -9.71 -12.39
N ASN A 772 -23.14 -8.95 -13.48
CA ASN A 772 -22.10 -8.83 -14.50
C ASN A 772 -20.78 -8.27 -13.95
N TYR A 773 -20.77 -7.57 -12.82
CA TYR A 773 -19.55 -7.03 -12.20
C TYR A 773 -18.87 -8.00 -11.22
N ALA A 774 -19.33 -9.25 -11.11
CA ALA A 774 -18.70 -10.26 -10.26
C ALA A 774 -17.40 -10.84 -10.84
N PHE A 775 -17.20 -10.73 -12.16
CA PHE A 775 -16.00 -11.22 -12.85
C PHE A 775 -15.17 -10.04 -13.37
N LEU A 776 -14.22 -9.57 -12.55
CA LEU A 776 -13.42 -8.37 -12.82
C LEU A 776 -12.08 -8.64 -13.51
N THR A 777 -11.78 -9.86 -13.94
CA THR A 777 -10.48 -10.21 -14.58
C THR A 777 -10.14 -9.29 -15.75
N PHE A 778 -11.16 -8.90 -16.52
CA PHE A 778 -11.02 -8.00 -17.66
C PHE A 778 -11.55 -6.58 -17.38
N LEU A 779 -11.88 -6.25 -16.12
CA LEU A 779 -12.66 -5.07 -15.73
C LEU A 779 -13.98 -4.97 -16.54
N HIS A 780 -14.67 -3.82 -16.43
CA HIS A 780 -15.93 -3.58 -17.13
C HIS A 780 -16.01 -2.16 -17.72
N GLY A 781 -17.05 -1.94 -18.54
CA GLY A 781 -17.40 -0.64 -19.09
C GLY A 781 -16.39 -0.12 -20.12
N PRO A 782 -16.34 1.21 -20.35
CA PRO A 782 -15.48 1.83 -21.38
C PRO A 782 -13.98 1.55 -21.20
N ARG A 783 -13.55 1.16 -19.99
CA ARG A 783 -12.17 0.81 -19.64
C ARG A 783 -11.91 -0.70 -19.56
N GLY A 784 -12.92 -1.54 -19.86
CA GLY A 784 -12.75 -3.00 -19.90
C GLY A 784 -11.71 -3.42 -20.94
N CYS A 785 -11.05 -4.55 -20.72
CA CYS A 785 -10.01 -5.07 -21.59
C CYS A 785 -10.55 -5.25 -23.02
N ILE A 786 -9.91 -4.61 -23.99
CA ILE A 786 -10.29 -4.74 -25.41
C ILE A 786 -9.92 -6.14 -25.95
N GLY A 787 -8.89 -6.76 -25.38
CA GLY A 787 -8.37 -8.06 -25.77
C GLY A 787 -9.02 -9.26 -25.07
N GLN A 788 -10.12 -9.10 -24.32
CA GLN A 788 -10.74 -10.20 -23.56
C GLN A 788 -11.01 -11.44 -24.42
N LYS A 789 -11.66 -11.26 -25.57
CA LYS A 789 -12.00 -12.36 -26.47
C LYS A 789 -10.78 -12.97 -27.16
N PHE A 790 -9.78 -12.13 -27.46
CA PHE A 790 -8.50 -12.59 -28.02
C PHE A 790 -7.79 -13.49 -27.02
N SER A 791 -7.64 -13.02 -25.78
CA SER A 791 -6.93 -13.73 -24.71
C SER A 791 -7.61 -15.06 -24.36
N LEU A 792 -8.95 -15.10 -24.34
CA LEU A 792 -9.67 -16.35 -24.12
C LEU A 792 -9.48 -17.36 -25.26
N ALA A 793 -9.56 -16.91 -26.52
CA ALA A 793 -9.33 -17.77 -27.68
C ALA A 793 -7.89 -18.33 -27.71
N GLU A 794 -6.90 -17.47 -27.43
CA GLU A 794 -5.49 -17.84 -27.26
C GLU A 794 -5.34 -18.91 -26.18
N LEU A 795 -5.87 -18.64 -24.98
CA LEU A 795 -5.77 -19.55 -23.84
C LEU A 795 -6.41 -20.92 -24.12
N MET A 796 -7.57 -20.93 -24.79
CA MET A 796 -8.25 -22.16 -25.19
C MET A 796 -7.41 -22.97 -26.18
N ALA A 797 -6.84 -22.35 -27.22
CA ALA A 797 -6.00 -23.05 -28.20
C ALA A 797 -4.76 -23.69 -27.55
N LEU A 798 -4.04 -22.92 -26.72
CA LEU A 798 -2.85 -23.40 -26.01
C LEU A 798 -3.20 -24.52 -25.02
N THR A 799 -4.26 -24.35 -24.22
CA THR A 799 -4.69 -25.37 -23.24
C THR A 799 -5.17 -26.63 -23.94
N CYS A 800 -5.90 -26.51 -25.06
CA CYS A 800 -6.36 -27.65 -25.85
C CYS A 800 -5.18 -28.49 -26.35
N ALA A 801 -4.18 -27.87 -26.96
CA ALA A 801 -2.99 -28.57 -27.46
C ALA A 801 -2.20 -29.26 -26.33
N LEU A 802 -1.98 -28.54 -25.23
CA LEU A 802 -1.20 -29.05 -24.10
C LEU A 802 -1.90 -30.21 -23.38
N VAL A 803 -3.18 -30.08 -23.05
CA VAL A 803 -3.92 -31.11 -22.30
C VAL A 803 -4.25 -32.31 -23.18
N GLY A 804 -4.47 -32.09 -24.48
CA GLY A 804 -4.63 -33.18 -25.44
C GLY A 804 -3.39 -34.08 -25.50
N ARG A 805 -2.18 -33.48 -25.50
CA ARG A 805 -0.90 -34.21 -25.62
C ARG A 805 -0.38 -34.73 -24.29
N TYR A 806 -0.45 -33.92 -23.24
CA TYR A 806 0.25 -34.14 -22.00
C TYR A 806 -0.68 -34.27 -20.80
N LYS A 807 -0.19 -35.00 -19.79
CA LYS A 807 -0.69 -35.00 -18.42
C LYS A 807 0.28 -34.22 -17.56
N PHE A 808 -0.25 -33.26 -16.80
CA PHE A 808 0.52 -32.43 -15.88
C PHE A 808 0.26 -32.88 -14.45
N ASP A 809 1.30 -32.93 -13.63
CA ASP A 809 1.24 -33.29 -12.22
C ASP A 809 2.07 -32.31 -11.37
N ILE A 810 1.58 -32.05 -10.17
CA ILE A 810 2.25 -31.28 -9.12
C ILE A 810 1.70 -31.76 -7.77
N ASP A 811 2.51 -31.67 -6.72
CA ASP A 811 2.06 -32.00 -5.36
C ASP A 811 0.75 -31.23 -5.05
N LYS A 812 -0.28 -31.96 -4.61
CA LYS A 812 -1.60 -31.41 -4.29
C LYS A 812 -1.53 -30.37 -3.17
N ASP A 813 -0.57 -30.50 -2.26
CA ASP A 813 -0.35 -29.56 -1.16
C ASP A 813 0.60 -28.41 -1.57
N TYR A 814 1.09 -28.39 -2.81
CA TYR A 814 1.93 -27.31 -3.30
C TYR A 814 1.16 -26.00 -3.35
N GLU A 815 1.73 -24.98 -2.71
CA GLU A 815 1.25 -23.61 -2.70
C GLU A 815 2.29 -22.68 -3.34
N VAL A 816 1.85 -21.85 -4.27
CA VAL A 816 2.68 -20.77 -4.80
C VAL A 816 2.76 -19.65 -3.76
N ARG A 817 3.82 -19.65 -2.96
CA ARG A 817 4.05 -18.61 -1.93
C ARG A 817 4.69 -17.34 -2.48
N ASP A 818 5.56 -17.49 -3.47
CA ASP A 818 6.35 -16.37 -4.02
C ASP A 818 5.77 -15.89 -5.36
N ILE A 819 4.86 -14.92 -5.32
CA ILE A 819 4.29 -14.26 -6.50
C ILE A 819 5.14 -13.05 -6.90
N THR A 820 5.19 -12.71 -8.18
CA THR A 820 5.92 -11.55 -8.70
C THR A 820 5.52 -10.22 -8.03
N ASP A 821 6.52 -9.42 -7.62
CA ASP A 821 6.36 -8.01 -7.15
C ASP A 821 5.90 -7.02 -8.26
N GLY A 822 5.46 -7.52 -9.42
CA GLY A 822 5.12 -6.74 -10.60
C GLY A 822 3.64 -6.45 -10.76
N ILE A 823 3.27 -5.80 -11.87
CA ILE A 823 1.86 -5.52 -12.20
C ILE A 823 1.10 -6.83 -12.46
N VAL A 824 1.75 -7.80 -13.10
CA VAL A 824 1.19 -9.12 -13.39
C VAL A 824 1.58 -10.10 -12.27
N ALA A 825 0.60 -10.83 -11.76
CA ALA A 825 0.76 -11.84 -10.73
C ALA A 825 1.02 -13.22 -11.35
N LYS A 826 2.23 -13.74 -11.18
CA LYS A 826 2.64 -15.10 -11.57
C LYS A 826 3.71 -15.65 -10.60
N PRO A 827 3.98 -16.97 -10.59
CA PRO A 827 5.07 -17.55 -9.81
C PRO A 827 6.41 -16.87 -10.13
N SER A 828 7.07 -16.32 -9.11
CA SER A 828 8.25 -15.45 -9.32
C SER A 828 9.53 -16.21 -9.69
N LYS A 829 9.59 -17.50 -9.35
CA LYS A 829 10.73 -18.42 -9.56
C LYS A 829 10.49 -19.43 -10.69
N GLY A 830 9.51 -19.18 -11.55
CA GLY A 830 8.99 -20.19 -12.46
C GLY A 830 8.00 -21.12 -11.76
N LEU A 831 7.43 -22.05 -12.51
CA LEU A 831 6.56 -23.11 -12.01
C LEU A 831 6.95 -24.42 -12.70
N ARG A 832 7.73 -25.23 -11.99
CA ARG A 832 8.09 -26.57 -12.46
C ARG A 832 6.91 -27.52 -12.26
N VAL A 833 6.51 -28.18 -13.34
CA VAL A 833 5.44 -29.19 -13.35
C VAL A 833 5.98 -30.47 -13.98
N THR A 834 5.55 -31.62 -13.47
CA THR A 834 5.84 -32.91 -14.09
C THR A 834 4.93 -33.10 -15.29
N VAL A 835 5.49 -33.60 -16.39
CA VAL A 835 4.82 -33.78 -17.68
C VAL A 835 4.99 -35.22 -18.14
N GLU A 836 3.87 -35.86 -18.47
CA GLU A 836 3.81 -37.21 -19.03
C GLU A 836 3.10 -37.15 -20.38
N GLU A 837 3.71 -37.69 -21.43
CA GLU A 837 3.07 -37.81 -22.75
C GLU A 837 1.95 -38.86 -22.70
N VAL A 838 0.74 -38.46 -23.06
CA VAL A 838 -0.40 -39.37 -23.14
C VAL A 838 -0.49 -39.93 -24.56
N GLN A 839 -0.31 -41.23 -24.70
CA GLN A 839 -0.27 -41.91 -26.00
C GLN A 839 -1.61 -41.81 -26.77
N GLY A 840 -1.53 -41.92 -28.11
CA GLY A 840 -2.69 -42.08 -28.99
C GLY A 840 -3.44 -40.79 -29.34
N TRP A 841 -2.75 -39.65 -29.41
CA TRP A 841 -3.29 -38.37 -29.85
C TRP A 841 -2.31 -37.63 -30.76
#